data_AF-A0A1G9J9T2-F1
#
_entry.id   AF-A0A1G9J9T2-F1
#
_cell.length_a   1.000
_cell.length_b   1.000
_cell.length_c   1.000
_cell.angle_alpha   90.00
_cell.angle_beta   90.00
_cell.angle_gamma   90.00
#
_symmetry.space_group_name_H-M   'P 1'
#
loop_
_entity.id
_entity.type
_entity.pdbx_description
1 polymer ?
#
loop_
_entity_poly.entity_id
_entity_poly.type
_entity_poly.pdbx_seq_one_letter_code
_entity_poly.pdbx_strand_id
1 'polypeptide(L)'
;MAIGAALATGLGLVVLPVPVQAAGYDGLLTDHVVEVNETVSDAGFTHPGVGLTAADLRNAQEMARAGEEPWASYFAAMSVTSFAATTYRASNSKSAAQPDVPLDPTFTQVGMRNRETNDSFGALTQALMWTVTGDEVYRRNAIQALRTWGGMDPDRYAYFADAHIHTGHPLYQFLMAAEIIRATDPVDDDTPGTYNGYDVAWSAEDDANLLTNFANPVVETFLFSNERWMNQHNFGLFGRIATAIYADDAEGYATGVEWFTVNSGDTAYDNGAMAPLMPHIAADDPANPYGESFVQVREMGRDQAHGECNIDNFTGLARMLEVQGTKVDPVAGTVSGASDAVSAYDFLDRRLLDGANVFWGFMMGAETPWIDETGEGVTISQAYRGRLFNPVNELYYEYALERGVDVAAEAPHVAELADRMTGPYYWYGTGVANFWAPGDKNPEYWVAFPEELAGTAPAPLPETPALSFADAGLILDDGTTLVTEDGAAFARASLSEDGTTSVVSRMMYGTNARIGLRFRSDGPADLEVLYKEEATGLNPDEAPTRTLASLELPDTAGEWRYVTYPAGGQNVNFYRLTGEDGTTVDLDSVTLSGATDLTAPVFESTEDAYYLTARDEAVIDLAATDTEGTVTYSADGLPRGAEFDTATGVLTWEPAKRDNGRHEVQIVADDGESVAARTVELVVSPNRKRTVDTAVRDGVDRRADYTSVTRDPYETALDAARDAARHGSESAFETALADLRAAIDALELLNPALPDGTFDYAGAVAPNGITAAAVAALADGDNTTHSGDLRSGSFTLDFGTRYRVAVDAFAFQARSLFPNRSQGTNVYGSNDGVAWDLLTEHATTETSRTETIDVVAEHAGEAYRYLKVQLDEPGVPTDPAYPGIWSIGEFRIDGERTEVPGTVDTVTVSSPDALAGRVTAGDTVHVSFASATPITDVAVTIGGQALDAVSADGLAWNATGVLGDLDGGGRLDLAIDHTTVDGEEAATIHGATGGTALYGSDERDLIDLAAAEVVTAAGDPDPAKAPHAAAMLDGNAATFSDVPAIDGRFHLTWDFGDGAHVVLDRADLLARQDNNGMIRMADLVLEGSNDLQDWTRLTDPAVKNLDWQGLDADGGDGYRYLRIANGALIDIAELRVFGNLDQA
;
A
#
# COMPACT_ATOMS: atom_id res chain seq x y z
N MET A 1 -13.42 19.79 -8.89
CA MET A 1 -13.21 21.22 -8.58
C MET A 1 -12.38 21.33 -7.30
N ALA A 2 -11.38 22.21 -7.34
CA ALA A 2 -10.67 22.84 -6.23
C ALA A 2 -9.78 21.99 -5.30
N ILE A 3 -8.65 21.57 -5.88
CA ILE A 3 -7.33 21.56 -5.24
C ILE A 3 -6.97 23.02 -4.89
N GLY A 4 -6.52 23.28 -3.66
CA GLY A 4 -6.12 24.60 -3.18
C GLY A 4 -4.67 24.61 -2.70
N ALA A 5 -3.75 24.87 -3.62
CA ALA A 5 -2.33 25.07 -3.38
C ALA A 5 -2.04 26.34 -2.56
N ALA A 6 -1.00 26.30 -1.73
CA ALA A 6 -0.33 27.49 -1.20
C ALA A 6 1.16 27.43 -1.53
N LEU A 7 1.53 28.02 -2.67
CA LEU A 7 2.89 28.39 -3.05
C LEU A 7 3.32 29.64 -2.26
N ALA A 8 4.40 29.53 -1.50
CA ALA A 8 5.09 30.68 -0.91
C ALA A 8 6.46 30.85 -1.59
N THR A 9 6.60 31.89 -2.41
CA THR A 9 7.89 32.29 -3.01
C THR A 9 8.55 33.40 -2.19
N GLY A 10 9.74 33.09 -1.65
CA GLY A 10 10.95 33.92 -1.77
C GLY A 10 11.15 35.08 -0.79
N LEU A 11 12.18 34.96 0.07
CA LEU A 11 13.49 35.60 -0.15
C LEU A 11 14.44 35.28 1.01
N GLY A 12 15.63 34.80 0.64
CA GLY A 12 16.64 34.27 1.55
C GLY A 12 17.28 35.30 2.48
N LEU A 13 17.64 34.80 3.65
CA LEU A 13 18.70 35.30 4.49
C LEU A 13 19.51 34.07 4.92
N VAL A 14 20.73 33.98 4.40
CA VAL A 14 21.73 33.01 4.88
C VAL A 14 21.99 33.33 6.34
N VAL A 15 21.50 32.47 7.23
CA VAL A 15 21.85 32.44 8.65
C VAL A 15 22.89 31.33 8.78
N LEU A 16 24.13 31.70 9.06
CA LEU A 16 25.18 30.77 9.49
C LEU A 16 24.70 30.00 10.73
N PRO A 17 25.14 28.74 10.93
CA PRO A 17 24.63 27.89 12.00
C PRO A 17 24.83 28.56 13.36
N VAL A 18 23.72 28.75 14.07
CA VAL A 18 23.72 29.22 15.46
C VAL A 18 24.08 28.02 16.34
N PRO A 19 25.05 28.12 17.27
CA PRO A 19 25.35 27.03 18.18
C PRO A 19 24.19 26.81 19.15
N VAL A 20 23.87 25.54 19.41
CA VAL A 20 23.04 24.97 20.49
C VAL A 20 22.06 25.96 21.13
N GLN A 21 20.82 25.92 20.67
CA GLN A 21 19.70 26.67 21.23
C GLN A 21 19.44 26.15 22.65
N ALA A 22 19.75 26.94 23.67
CA ALA A 22 19.09 26.77 24.96
C ALA A 22 17.58 26.81 24.70
N ALA A 23 16.86 25.76 25.09
CA ALA A 23 15.48 25.55 24.71
C ALA A 23 14.59 26.75 25.10
N GLY A 24 13.93 27.35 24.10
CA GLY A 24 13.24 28.64 24.23
C GLY A 24 11.81 28.55 24.80
N TYR A 25 11.63 28.00 25.99
CA TYR A 25 10.32 27.90 26.66
C TYR A 25 10.25 28.57 28.04
N ASP A 26 11.26 29.31 28.47
CA ASP A 26 11.26 30.04 29.77
C ASP A 26 10.01 30.93 29.95
N GLY A 27 9.47 31.46 28.85
CA GLY A 27 8.23 32.25 28.87
C GLY A 27 6.95 31.47 29.19
N LEU A 28 7.00 30.13 29.22
CA LEU A 28 5.89 29.25 29.61
C LEU A 28 5.92 28.89 31.10
N LEU A 29 7.07 28.97 31.77
CA LEU A 29 7.20 28.56 33.18
C LEU A 29 6.65 29.63 34.12
N THR A 30 5.83 29.22 35.08
CA THR A 30 5.38 30.08 36.19
C THR A 30 6.26 29.89 37.42
N ASP A 31 6.13 30.78 38.42
CA ASP A 31 6.80 30.60 39.73
C ASP A 31 6.21 29.42 40.53
N HIS A 32 5.05 28.89 40.14
CA HIS A 32 4.43 27.74 40.78
C HIS A 32 5.09 26.44 40.29
N VAL A 33 5.60 25.65 41.25
CA VAL A 33 6.09 24.30 41.01
C VAL A 33 5.02 23.35 41.53
N VAL A 34 4.48 22.52 40.64
CA VAL A 34 3.40 21.59 40.96
C VAL A 34 3.93 20.48 41.85
N GLU A 35 3.31 20.28 43.01
CA GLU A 35 3.59 19.13 43.88
C GLU A 35 2.85 17.90 43.34
N VAL A 36 3.61 16.84 43.00
CA VAL A 36 3.06 15.55 42.58
C VAL A 36 3.07 14.62 43.80
N ASN A 37 1.91 14.11 44.19
CA ASN A 37 1.72 13.24 45.35
C ASN A 37 1.68 11.76 44.93
N GLU A 38 2.25 10.89 45.76
CA GLU A 38 2.17 9.44 45.58
C GLU A 38 1.27 8.82 46.65
N THR A 39 0.46 7.86 46.25
CA THR A 39 -0.38 7.05 47.15
C THR A 39 -0.32 5.58 46.76
N VAL A 40 -0.55 4.70 47.73
CA VAL A 40 -0.71 3.26 47.50
C VAL A 40 -2.09 2.86 48.01
N SER A 41 -2.89 2.22 47.16
CA SER A 41 -4.24 1.81 47.50
C SER A 41 -4.26 0.58 48.43
N ASP A 42 -5.43 0.29 49.01
CA ASP A 42 -5.62 -0.91 49.83
C ASP A 42 -5.43 -2.21 49.00
N ALA A 43 -5.63 -2.15 47.69
CA ALA A 43 -5.38 -3.24 46.75
C ALA A 43 -3.88 -3.39 46.40
N GLY A 44 -3.04 -2.42 46.78
CA GLY A 44 -1.60 -2.44 46.58
C GLY A 44 -1.11 -1.74 45.32
N PHE A 45 -1.98 -1.04 44.58
CA PHE A 45 -1.59 -0.26 43.41
C PHE A 45 -0.96 1.07 43.81
N THR A 46 0.12 1.44 43.12
CA THR A 46 0.78 2.74 43.27
C THR A 46 0.15 3.74 42.32
N HIS A 47 -0.05 4.97 42.81
CA HIS A 47 -0.70 6.06 42.09
C HIS A 47 0.03 7.39 42.27
N PRO A 48 0.33 8.14 41.20
CA PRO A 48 0.14 7.77 39.79
C PRO A 48 0.97 6.54 39.43
N GLY A 49 0.38 5.66 38.61
CA GLY A 49 1.03 4.40 38.23
C GLY A 49 0.47 3.73 36.99
N VAL A 50 -0.33 4.44 36.20
CA VAL A 50 -0.62 4.06 34.82
C VAL A 50 0.56 4.54 33.99
N GLY A 51 1.54 3.68 33.72
CA GLY A 51 2.65 3.95 32.80
C GLY A 51 3.73 4.94 33.26
N LEU A 52 3.47 5.80 34.25
CA LEU A 52 4.41 6.76 34.86
C LEU A 52 4.24 6.79 36.39
N THR A 53 5.35 6.86 37.13
CA THR A 53 5.36 7.04 38.59
C THR A 53 5.32 8.52 38.98
N ALA A 54 5.07 8.79 40.27
CA ALA A 54 5.26 10.14 40.83
C ALA A 54 6.72 10.60 40.74
N ALA A 55 7.68 9.68 40.82
CA ALA A 55 9.10 9.99 40.72
C ALA A 55 9.47 10.45 39.30
N ASP A 56 8.96 9.76 38.27
CA ASP A 56 9.19 10.12 36.86
C ASP A 56 8.68 11.53 36.57
N LEU A 57 7.45 11.84 37.02
CA LEU A 57 6.84 13.16 36.84
C LEU A 57 7.62 14.27 37.54
N ARG A 58 8.09 14.04 38.77
CA ARG A 58 8.92 15.00 39.51
C ARG A 58 10.29 15.18 38.84
N ASN A 59 10.92 14.10 38.41
CA ASN A 59 12.21 14.14 37.72
C ASN A 59 12.11 14.92 36.41
N ALA A 60 11.14 14.58 35.55
CA ALA A 60 10.93 15.29 34.29
C ALA A 60 10.59 16.77 34.50
N GLN A 61 9.78 17.11 35.53
CA GLN A 61 9.51 18.49 35.92
C GLN A 61 10.80 19.22 36.34
N GLU A 62 11.60 18.62 37.21
CA GLU A 62 12.84 19.21 37.70
C GLU A 62 13.83 19.43 36.56
N MET A 63 14.10 18.40 35.76
CA MET A 63 15.05 18.44 34.65
C MET A 63 14.61 19.44 33.58
N ALA A 64 13.35 19.42 33.14
CA ALA A 64 12.86 20.37 32.14
C ALA A 64 12.88 21.82 32.67
N ARG A 65 12.49 22.08 33.92
CA ARG A 65 12.54 23.44 34.50
C ARG A 65 13.96 23.93 34.75
N ALA A 66 14.91 23.03 34.97
CA ALA A 66 16.33 23.35 35.07
C ALA A 66 17.01 23.59 33.70
N GLY A 67 16.32 23.25 32.61
CA GLY A 67 16.90 23.26 31.26
C GLY A 67 17.92 22.13 31.04
N GLU A 68 17.78 21.03 31.76
CA GLU A 68 18.65 19.86 31.68
C GLU A 68 18.27 18.98 30.48
N GLU A 69 19.26 18.59 29.69
CA GLU A 69 19.07 17.70 28.55
C GLU A 69 19.06 16.22 28.99
N PRO A 70 18.30 15.34 28.31
CA PRO A 70 17.48 15.61 27.12
C PRO A 70 16.06 16.13 27.40
N TRP A 71 15.58 16.14 28.65
CA TRP A 71 14.21 16.56 29.00
C TRP A 71 13.85 17.94 28.46
N ALA A 72 14.78 18.89 28.51
CA ALA A 72 14.57 20.24 27.99
C ALA A 72 14.19 20.24 26.51
N SER A 73 14.97 19.58 25.66
CA SER A 73 14.70 19.51 24.22
C SER A 73 13.38 18.80 23.90
N TYR A 74 13.07 17.69 24.58
CA TYR A 74 11.82 16.96 24.37
C TYR A 74 10.60 17.76 24.85
N PHE A 75 10.68 18.41 26.01
CA PHE A 75 9.63 19.32 26.48
C PHE A 75 9.43 20.49 25.52
N ALA A 76 10.51 21.10 25.03
CA ALA A 76 10.43 22.19 24.05
C ALA A 76 9.67 21.78 22.79
N ALA A 77 9.99 20.62 22.23
CA ALA A 77 9.34 20.10 21.03
C ALA A 77 7.86 19.73 21.27
N MET A 78 7.51 19.21 22.45
CA MET A 78 6.11 19.00 22.83
C MET A 78 5.34 20.34 22.96
N SER A 79 5.96 21.36 23.57
CA SER A 79 5.32 22.63 23.93
C SER A 79 4.85 23.47 22.74
N VAL A 80 5.40 23.22 21.54
CA VAL A 80 5.04 23.95 20.32
C VAL A 80 3.92 23.28 19.52
N THR A 81 3.41 22.13 19.96
CA THR A 81 2.31 21.42 19.31
C THR A 81 0.96 22.12 19.56
N SER A 82 -0.02 21.91 18.67
CA SER A 82 -1.37 22.45 18.86
C SER A 82 -2.07 21.88 20.10
N PHE A 83 -1.69 20.68 20.54
CA PHE A 83 -2.17 20.04 21.76
C PHE A 83 -1.62 20.69 23.03
N ALA A 84 -0.50 21.39 22.96
CA ALA A 84 0.07 22.18 24.06
C ALA A 84 -0.43 23.64 24.09
N ALA A 85 -1.38 24.02 23.24
CA ALA A 85 -1.93 25.37 23.23
C ALA A 85 -2.80 25.64 24.46
N THR A 86 -2.72 26.85 25.03
CA THR A 86 -3.61 27.29 26.13
C THR A 86 -5.08 27.40 25.71
N THR A 87 -5.35 27.43 24.41
CA THR A 87 -6.67 27.42 23.79
C THR A 87 -7.18 26.03 23.42
N TYR A 88 -6.47 24.96 23.81
CA TYR A 88 -6.91 23.59 23.56
C TYR A 88 -8.33 23.36 24.10
N ARG A 89 -9.12 22.59 23.34
CA ARG A 89 -10.44 22.12 23.74
C ARG A 89 -10.66 20.76 23.10
N ALA A 90 -11.10 19.79 23.91
CA ALA A 90 -11.51 18.48 23.42
C ALA A 90 -12.49 18.62 22.25
N SER A 91 -12.25 17.86 21.20
CA SER A 91 -13.09 17.81 20.02
C SER A 91 -14.49 17.31 20.36
N ASN A 92 -14.64 16.39 21.30
CA ASN A 92 -15.95 15.93 21.79
C ASN A 92 -16.61 16.89 22.80
N SER A 93 -16.03 18.06 23.12
CA SER A 93 -16.74 19.04 23.96
C SER A 93 -17.84 19.74 23.14
N LYS A 94 -19.04 19.88 23.72
CA LYS A 94 -20.22 20.46 23.08
C LYS A 94 -20.02 21.90 22.59
N SER A 95 -19.37 22.75 23.38
CA SER A 95 -19.06 24.14 22.99
C SER A 95 -18.06 24.79 23.96
N ALA A 96 -17.51 25.95 23.60
CA ALA A 96 -16.68 26.73 24.54
C ALA A 96 -17.43 27.17 25.82
N ALA A 97 -18.77 27.27 25.78
CA ALA A 97 -19.59 27.60 26.95
C ALA A 97 -19.99 26.37 27.77
N GLN A 98 -19.80 25.16 27.22
CA GLN A 98 -20.07 23.88 27.87
C GLN A 98 -18.88 22.94 27.56
N PRO A 99 -17.67 23.27 28.07
CA PRO A 99 -16.43 22.62 27.66
C PRO A 99 -16.23 21.23 28.30
N ASP A 100 -17.13 20.82 29.19
CA ASP A 100 -17.14 19.58 29.95
C ASP A 100 -18.41 18.75 29.71
N VAL A 101 -19.20 19.11 28.70
CA VAL A 101 -20.39 18.37 28.27
C VAL A 101 -20.08 17.72 26.93
N PRO A 102 -20.32 16.40 26.74
CA PRO A 102 -20.09 15.76 25.47
C PRO A 102 -20.99 16.35 24.36
N LEU A 103 -20.40 16.55 23.20
CA LEU A 103 -21.07 16.89 21.95
C LEU A 103 -21.90 15.71 21.48
N ASP A 104 -21.29 14.51 21.50
CA ASP A 104 -21.91 13.24 21.23
C ASP A 104 -21.60 12.30 22.41
N PRO A 105 -22.62 11.94 23.22
CA PRO A 105 -22.45 11.08 24.38
C PRO A 105 -22.44 9.58 24.03
N THR A 106 -22.38 9.20 22.74
CA THR A 106 -22.44 7.80 22.29
C THR A 106 -21.10 7.32 21.74
N PHE A 107 -20.82 6.03 21.88
CA PHE A 107 -19.61 5.41 21.31
C PHE A 107 -19.97 4.18 20.47
N THR A 108 -20.40 4.42 19.24
CA THR A 108 -20.94 3.37 18.35
C THR A 108 -20.39 3.39 16.92
N GLN A 109 -19.42 4.27 16.62
CA GLN A 109 -18.95 4.51 15.26
C GLN A 109 -17.50 4.99 15.19
N VAL A 110 -16.87 4.74 14.04
CA VAL A 110 -15.46 5.12 13.75
C VAL A 110 -15.20 6.63 13.93
N GLY A 111 -16.18 7.49 13.67
CA GLY A 111 -16.03 8.93 13.89
C GLY A 111 -15.77 9.31 15.35
N MET A 112 -16.23 8.50 16.31
CA MET A 112 -16.00 8.73 17.74
C MET A 112 -14.59 8.32 18.17
N ARG A 113 -14.08 7.20 17.63
CA ARG A 113 -12.68 6.78 17.79
C ARG A 113 -11.72 7.92 17.42
N ASN A 114 -11.92 8.60 16.29
CA ASN A 114 -11.04 9.70 15.88
C ASN A 114 -11.04 10.88 16.87
N ARG A 115 -12.16 11.12 17.56
CA ARG A 115 -12.25 12.14 18.61
C ARG A 115 -11.51 11.66 19.86
N GLU A 116 -11.70 10.41 20.24
CA GLU A 116 -11.02 9.78 21.39
C GLU A 116 -9.49 9.87 21.26
N THR A 117 -8.92 9.46 20.12
CA THR A 117 -7.47 9.51 19.88
C THR A 117 -6.91 10.92 20.02
N ASN A 118 -7.57 11.94 19.46
CA ASN A 118 -7.09 13.32 19.56
C ASN A 118 -7.29 13.90 20.96
N ASP A 119 -8.41 13.60 21.60
CA ASP A 119 -8.78 14.19 22.88
C ASP A 119 -7.99 13.57 24.05
N SER A 120 -7.67 12.28 23.98
CA SER A 120 -6.81 11.58 24.94
C SER A 120 -5.37 12.10 24.89
N PHE A 121 -4.79 12.16 23.70
CA PHE A 121 -3.47 12.73 23.47
C PHE A 121 -3.39 14.19 23.93
N GLY A 122 -4.43 14.98 23.63
CA GLY A 122 -4.54 16.35 24.09
C GLY A 122 -4.71 16.48 25.61
N ALA A 123 -5.49 15.61 26.26
CA ALA A 123 -5.63 15.60 27.71
C ALA A 123 -4.30 15.29 28.41
N LEU A 124 -3.56 14.28 27.94
CA LEU A 124 -2.24 13.94 28.44
C LEU A 124 -1.24 15.08 28.22
N THR A 125 -1.22 15.67 27.03
CA THR A 125 -0.36 16.83 26.72
C THR A 125 -0.63 17.97 27.69
N GLN A 126 -1.89 18.31 27.95
CA GLN A 126 -2.27 19.38 28.89
C GLN A 126 -1.90 19.03 30.34
N ALA A 127 -2.03 17.76 30.76
CA ALA A 127 -1.61 17.33 32.09
C ALA A 127 -0.08 17.41 32.30
N LEU A 128 0.71 17.05 31.27
CA LEU A 128 2.17 17.20 31.29
C LEU A 128 2.58 18.67 31.23
N MET A 129 1.93 19.50 30.41
CA MET A 129 2.14 20.95 30.40
C MET A 129 1.85 21.57 31.76
N TRP A 130 0.75 21.17 32.43
CA TRP A 130 0.47 21.57 33.81
C TRP A 130 1.62 21.23 34.75
N THR A 131 2.06 19.96 34.73
CA THR A 131 3.12 19.45 35.60
C THR A 131 4.42 20.25 35.45
N VAL A 132 4.88 20.51 34.23
CA VAL A 132 6.15 21.21 33.99
C VAL A 132 6.03 22.73 34.15
N THR A 133 4.99 23.36 33.61
CA THR A 133 4.87 24.83 33.59
C THR A 133 4.36 25.42 34.90
N GLY A 134 3.47 24.71 35.60
CA GLY A 134 2.71 25.25 36.72
C GLY A 134 1.67 26.30 36.34
N ASP A 135 1.25 26.40 35.06
CA ASP A 135 0.14 27.27 34.65
C ASP A 135 -1.21 26.53 34.71
N GLU A 136 -2.08 26.99 35.62
CA GLU A 136 -3.40 26.42 35.91
C GLU A 136 -4.32 26.33 34.68
N VAL A 137 -4.05 27.09 33.61
CA VAL A 137 -4.80 26.98 32.34
C VAL A 137 -4.72 25.57 31.75
N TYR A 138 -3.57 24.91 31.88
CA TYR A 138 -3.33 23.57 31.36
C TYR A 138 -4.08 22.52 32.20
N ARG A 139 -4.08 22.67 33.53
CA ARG A 139 -4.89 21.83 34.44
C ARG A 139 -6.37 21.92 34.09
N ARG A 140 -6.89 23.14 33.93
CA ARG A 140 -8.28 23.38 33.52
C ARG A 140 -8.62 22.63 32.23
N ASN A 141 -7.78 22.77 31.20
CA ASN A 141 -8.01 22.18 29.89
C ASN A 141 -8.01 20.64 29.94
N ALA A 142 -7.10 20.04 30.72
CA ALA A 142 -7.09 18.59 30.96
C ALA A 142 -8.37 18.12 31.67
N ILE A 143 -8.78 18.79 32.75
CA ILE A 143 -10.02 18.48 33.49
C ILE A 143 -11.26 18.59 32.60
N GLN A 144 -11.34 19.62 31.75
CA GLN A 144 -12.45 19.79 30.81
C GLN A 144 -12.55 18.63 29.82
N ALA A 145 -11.41 18.16 29.29
CA ALA A 145 -11.38 16.98 28.43
C ALA A 145 -11.80 15.71 29.19
N LEU A 146 -11.26 15.48 30.38
CA LEU A 146 -11.60 14.32 31.21
C LEU A 146 -13.08 14.30 31.60
N ARG A 147 -13.66 15.44 32.02
CA ARG A 147 -15.09 15.55 32.35
C ARG A 147 -16.00 15.40 31.13
N THR A 148 -15.56 15.87 29.96
CA THR A 148 -16.31 15.65 28.70
C THR A 148 -16.50 14.17 28.43
N TRP A 149 -15.43 13.37 28.56
CA TRP A 149 -15.48 11.93 28.34
C TRP A 149 -16.07 11.17 29.54
N GLY A 150 -15.88 11.64 30.77
CA GLY A 150 -16.62 11.15 31.94
C GLY A 150 -18.13 11.44 31.90
N GLY A 151 -18.58 12.32 30.99
CA GLY A 151 -19.98 12.65 30.75
C GLY A 151 -20.68 11.78 29.70
N MET A 152 -20.02 10.76 29.15
CA MET A 152 -20.59 9.82 28.18
C MET A 152 -21.79 9.04 28.74
N ASP A 153 -22.61 8.48 27.87
CA ASP A 153 -23.76 7.65 28.28
C ASP A 153 -23.34 6.17 28.35
N PRO A 154 -23.21 5.57 29.55
CA PRO A 154 -22.71 4.19 29.71
C PRO A 154 -23.56 3.14 28.99
N ASP A 155 -24.84 3.43 28.71
CA ASP A 155 -25.75 2.49 28.05
C ASP A 155 -25.66 2.58 26.51
N ARG A 156 -24.79 3.43 25.95
CA ARG A 156 -24.74 3.73 24.50
C ARG A 156 -23.38 3.44 23.85
N TYR A 157 -22.83 2.28 24.18
CA TYR A 157 -21.65 1.69 23.56
C TYR A 157 -22.07 0.55 22.64
N ALA A 158 -21.50 0.50 21.44
CA ALA A 158 -21.74 -0.58 20.49
C ALA A 158 -20.48 -0.87 19.70
N TYR A 159 -20.12 -2.14 19.56
CA TYR A 159 -18.96 -2.55 18.80
C TYR A 159 -19.07 -2.10 17.34
N PHE A 160 -18.01 -1.53 16.81
CA PHE A 160 -17.85 -1.16 15.41
C PHE A 160 -16.55 -1.74 14.87
N ALA A 161 -16.37 -1.73 13.54
CA ALA A 161 -15.18 -2.29 12.91
C ALA A 161 -13.89 -1.73 13.55
N ASP A 162 -13.00 -2.64 13.93
CA ASP A 162 -11.69 -2.36 14.54
C ASP A 162 -11.70 -1.58 15.86
N ALA A 163 -12.83 -1.56 16.58
CA ALA A 163 -12.94 -0.85 17.85
C ALA A 163 -11.89 -1.30 18.89
N HIS A 164 -11.55 -2.58 18.94
CA HIS A 164 -10.58 -3.14 19.89
C HIS A 164 -9.13 -2.67 19.65
N ILE A 165 -8.78 -2.35 18.41
CA ILE A 165 -7.42 -1.90 18.03
C ILE A 165 -7.21 -0.44 18.43
N HIS A 166 -8.25 0.37 18.37
CA HIS A 166 -8.09 1.83 18.38
C HIS A 166 -8.63 2.56 19.60
N THR A 167 -9.25 1.84 20.56
CA THR A 167 -9.84 2.46 21.77
C THR A 167 -9.03 2.20 23.04
N GLY A 168 -8.18 1.16 23.06
CA GLY A 168 -7.39 0.80 24.25
C GLY A 168 -6.26 1.77 24.56
N HIS A 169 -5.46 2.16 23.57
CA HIS A 169 -4.34 3.09 23.75
C HIS A 169 -4.81 4.52 24.11
N PRO A 170 -5.83 5.10 23.44
CA PRO A 170 -6.43 6.36 23.89
C PRO A 170 -6.99 6.32 25.31
N LEU A 171 -7.66 5.22 25.71
CA LEU A 171 -8.14 5.06 27.08
C LEU A 171 -6.98 5.08 28.09
N TYR A 172 -5.89 4.36 27.81
CA TYR A 172 -4.66 4.40 28.60
C TYR A 172 -4.15 5.84 28.78
N GLN A 173 -4.08 6.65 27.72
CA GLN A 173 -3.66 8.05 27.78
C GLN A 173 -4.60 8.95 28.61
N PHE A 174 -5.92 8.75 28.51
CA PHE A 174 -6.86 9.46 29.38
C PHE A 174 -6.64 9.14 30.85
N LEU A 175 -6.43 7.86 31.18
CA LEU A 175 -6.21 7.44 32.57
C LEU A 175 -4.87 7.93 33.11
N MET A 176 -3.82 8.00 32.29
CA MET A 176 -2.58 8.69 32.66
C MET A 176 -2.80 10.17 32.98
N ALA A 177 -3.55 10.88 32.14
CA ALA A 177 -3.88 12.28 32.39
C ALA A 177 -4.67 12.44 33.69
N ALA A 178 -5.63 11.55 33.94
CA ALA A 178 -6.42 11.54 35.17
C ALA A 178 -5.57 11.25 36.41
N GLU A 179 -4.63 10.31 36.35
CA GLU A 179 -3.66 10.02 37.41
C GLU A 179 -2.82 11.26 37.76
N ILE A 180 -2.28 11.97 36.77
CA ILE A 180 -1.51 13.21 36.97
C ILE A 180 -2.38 14.28 37.67
N ILE A 181 -3.61 14.45 37.21
CA ILE A 181 -4.54 15.44 37.76
C ILE A 181 -4.96 15.09 39.19
N ARG A 182 -5.19 13.81 39.47
CA ARG A 182 -5.52 13.28 40.81
C ARG A 182 -4.34 13.38 41.77
N ALA A 183 -3.12 13.25 41.27
CA ALA A 183 -1.88 13.33 42.05
C ALA A 183 -1.45 14.77 42.39
N THR A 184 -2.07 15.78 41.79
CA THR A 184 -1.64 17.19 41.90
C THR A 184 -2.77 18.09 42.39
N ASP A 185 -2.44 19.13 43.14
CA ASP A 185 -3.40 20.09 43.69
C ASP A 185 -3.49 21.36 42.82
N PRO A 186 -4.66 22.04 42.75
CA PRO A 186 -4.77 23.36 42.12
C PRO A 186 -3.83 24.40 42.77
N VAL A 187 -3.49 25.46 42.04
CA VAL A 187 -2.72 26.59 42.61
C VAL A 187 -3.42 27.13 43.87
N ASP A 188 -2.66 27.23 44.96
CA ASP A 188 -3.09 27.86 46.23
C ASP A 188 -3.03 29.39 46.10
N ASP A 189 -4.02 29.97 45.42
CA ASP A 189 -4.21 31.41 45.25
C ASP A 189 -5.39 31.97 46.08
N ASP A 190 -5.91 33.16 45.75
CA ASP A 190 -7.06 33.76 46.46
C ASP A 190 -8.39 33.04 46.15
N THR A 191 -8.40 32.15 45.16
CA THR A 191 -9.56 31.35 44.71
C THR A 191 -9.21 29.87 44.48
N PRO A 192 -8.63 29.14 45.48
CA PRO A 192 -8.14 27.79 45.28
C PRO A 192 -9.24 26.85 44.78
N GLY A 193 -8.90 26.01 43.81
CA GLY A 193 -9.85 25.11 43.16
C GLY A 193 -10.74 25.77 42.11
N THR A 194 -10.56 27.06 41.80
CA THR A 194 -11.24 27.69 40.66
C THR A 194 -10.28 28.51 39.79
N TYR A 195 -10.43 28.41 38.47
CA TYR A 195 -9.67 29.21 37.51
C TYR A 195 -10.61 29.86 36.51
N ASN A 196 -10.58 31.20 36.42
CA ASN A 196 -11.51 31.98 35.58
C ASN A 196 -13.00 31.59 35.77
N GLY A 197 -13.38 31.23 37.00
CA GLY A 197 -14.74 30.83 37.35
C GLY A 197 -15.12 29.38 36.99
N TYR A 198 -14.17 28.57 36.52
CA TYR A 198 -14.33 27.13 36.30
C TYR A 198 -13.73 26.35 37.47
N ASP A 199 -14.39 25.26 37.88
CA ASP A 199 -13.89 24.35 38.93
C ASP A 199 -12.75 23.47 38.38
N VAL A 200 -11.56 23.61 38.96
CA VAL A 200 -10.33 22.91 38.57
C VAL A 200 -9.86 21.91 39.64
N ALA A 201 -10.69 21.65 40.65
CA ALA A 201 -10.49 20.52 41.55
C ALA A 201 -10.96 19.22 40.88
N TRP A 202 -10.20 18.14 41.08
CA TRP A 202 -10.61 16.79 40.68
C TRP A 202 -11.22 16.07 41.87
N SER A 203 -12.46 15.61 41.74
CA SER A 203 -13.23 15.06 42.85
C SER A 203 -13.39 13.53 42.74
N ALA A 204 -13.75 12.89 43.85
CA ALA A 204 -14.12 11.47 43.83
C ALA A 204 -15.36 11.18 42.95
N GLU A 205 -16.21 12.18 42.69
CA GLU A 205 -17.32 12.05 41.75
C GLU A 205 -16.81 12.05 40.29
N ASP A 206 -15.76 12.84 39.99
CA ASP A 206 -15.11 12.82 38.69
C ASP A 206 -14.47 11.45 38.41
N ASP A 207 -13.78 10.84 39.41
CA ASP A 207 -13.24 9.47 39.32
C ASP A 207 -14.36 8.44 39.03
N ALA A 208 -15.44 8.50 39.80
CA ALA A 208 -16.56 7.58 39.66
C ALA A 208 -17.23 7.71 38.28
N ASN A 209 -17.39 8.93 37.78
CA ASN A 209 -17.96 9.20 36.46
C ASN A 209 -17.03 8.72 35.34
N LEU A 210 -15.73 8.99 35.42
CA LEU A 210 -14.77 8.54 34.40
C LEU A 210 -14.73 7.02 34.30
N LEU A 211 -14.77 6.31 35.43
CA LEU A 211 -14.82 4.84 35.46
C LEU A 211 -16.16 4.30 34.96
N THR A 212 -17.27 4.79 35.51
CA THR A 212 -18.61 4.21 35.26
C THR A 212 -19.11 4.54 33.86
N ASN A 213 -18.89 5.76 33.39
CA ASN A 213 -19.48 6.25 32.15
C ASN A 213 -18.58 6.03 30.93
N PHE A 214 -17.27 5.84 31.13
CA PHE A 214 -16.30 5.78 30.04
C PHE A 214 -15.37 4.55 30.10
N ALA A 215 -14.49 4.44 31.10
CA ALA A 215 -13.43 3.41 31.10
C ALA A 215 -13.99 1.98 31.13
N ASN A 216 -14.90 1.66 32.05
CA ASN A 216 -15.48 0.32 32.15
C ASN A 216 -16.31 -0.03 30.89
N PRO A 217 -17.22 0.84 30.38
CA PRO A 217 -17.92 0.57 29.13
C PRO A 217 -17.00 0.33 27.92
N VAL A 218 -15.89 1.07 27.78
CA VAL A 218 -14.88 0.84 26.73
C VAL A 218 -14.26 -0.55 26.88
N VAL A 219 -13.81 -0.92 28.09
CA VAL A 219 -13.23 -2.23 28.35
C VAL A 219 -14.22 -3.35 28.04
N GLU A 220 -15.43 -3.28 28.59
CA GLU A 220 -16.45 -4.32 28.47
C GLU A 220 -16.95 -4.49 27.03
N THR A 221 -17.07 -3.39 26.28
CA THR A 221 -17.62 -3.44 24.91
C THR A 221 -16.55 -3.76 23.87
N PHE A 222 -15.34 -3.21 24.01
CA PHE A 222 -14.33 -3.26 22.94
C PHE A 222 -13.12 -4.13 23.29
N LEU A 223 -12.64 -4.10 24.54
CA LEU A 223 -11.30 -4.58 24.91
C LEU A 223 -11.30 -5.92 25.67
N PHE A 224 -12.45 -6.44 26.09
CA PHE A 224 -12.55 -7.71 26.82
C PHE A 224 -12.55 -8.91 25.85
N SER A 225 -11.38 -9.28 25.35
CA SER A 225 -11.18 -10.51 24.57
C SER A 225 -9.72 -10.94 24.63
N ASN A 226 -9.48 -12.25 24.72
CA ASN A 226 -8.16 -12.87 24.68
C ASN A 226 -7.92 -13.68 23.40
N GLU A 227 -8.80 -13.55 22.41
CA GLU A 227 -8.76 -14.27 21.14
C GLU A 227 -8.62 -13.26 19.99
N ARG A 228 -8.05 -12.08 20.27
CA ARG A 228 -7.82 -11.06 19.25
C ARG A 228 -6.59 -11.43 18.45
N TRP A 229 -6.72 -11.30 17.14
CA TRP A 229 -5.68 -11.66 16.19
C TRP A 229 -4.39 -10.90 16.49
N MET A 230 -3.35 -11.62 16.90
CA MET A 230 -1.97 -11.18 16.76
C MET A 230 -1.75 -9.84 17.50
N ASN A 231 -1.10 -8.83 16.90
CA ASN A 231 -0.88 -7.54 17.56
C ASN A 231 -2.15 -6.79 18.02
N GLN A 232 -3.33 -7.13 17.48
CA GLN A 232 -4.62 -6.53 17.86
C GLN A 232 -4.98 -6.85 19.32
N HIS A 233 -4.47 -7.95 19.85
CA HIS A 233 -4.55 -8.32 21.26
C HIS A 233 -3.89 -7.29 22.17
N ASN A 234 -2.69 -6.82 21.79
CA ASN A 234 -1.90 -5.91 22.62
C ASN A 234 -2.62 -4.57 22.85
N PHE A 235 -3.32 -4.05 21.84
CA PHE A 235 -4.11 -2.83 21.97
C PHE A 235 -5.22 -2.95 23.01
N GLY A 236 -5.90 -4.10 23.07
CA GLY A 236 -6.90 -4.39 24.09
C GLY A 236 -6.34 -4.31 25.51
N LEU A 237 -5.10 -4.77 25.70
CA LEU A 237 -4.45 -4.83 27.00
C LEU A 237 -4.11 -3.45 27.58
N PHE A 238 -3.79 -2.45 26.75
CA PHE A 238 -3.50 -1.09 27.24
C PHE A 238 -4.66 -0.53 28.06
N GLY A 239 -5.85 -0.47 27.47
CA GLY A 239 -7.03 0.08 28.15
C GLY A 239 -7.47 -0.79 29.32
N ARG A 240 -7.36 -2.13 29.20
CA ARG A 240 -7.71 -3.06 30.28
C ARG A 240 -6.82 -2.90 31.50
N ILE A 241 -5.50 -2.99 31.32
CA ILE A 241 -4.52 -2.92 32.42
C ILE A 241 -4.54 -1.52 33.05
N ALA A 242 -4.59 -0.46 32.24
CA ALA A 242 -4.70 0.91 32.73
C ALA A 242 -5.98 1.11 33.58
N THR A 243 -7.13 0.60 33.11
CA THR A 243 -8.39 0.68 33.87
C THR A 243 -8.31 -0.11 35.17
N ALA A 244 -7.71 -1.30 35.16
CA ALA A 244 -7.57 -2.11 36.35
C ALA A 244 -6.67 -1.45 37.41
N ILE A 245 -5.57 -0.82 36.99
CA ILE A 245 -4.74 0.00 37.90
C ILE A 245 -5.58 1.15 38.45
N TYR A 246 -6.17 1.99 37.59
CA TYR A 246 -6.92 3.18 38.00
C TYR A 246 -8.10 2.87 38.94
N ALA A 247 -8.76 1.72 38.73
CA ALA A 247 -9.93 1.26 39.48
C ALA A 247 -9.59 0.42 40.73
N ASP A 248 -8.31 0.17 41.02
CA ASP A 248 -7.86 -0.74 42.08
C ASP A 248 -8.36 -2.20 41.93
N ASP A 249 -8.51 -2.68 40.69
CA ASP A 249 -9.00 -4.04 40.36
C ASP A 249 -7.86 -5.05 40.20
N ALA A 250 -7.50 -5.72 41.30
CA ALA A 250 -6.45 -6.74 41.32
C ALA A 250 -6.75 -7.98 40.45
N GLU A 251 -8.03 -8.35 40.27
CA GLU A 251 -8.41 -9.54 39.48
C GLU A 251 -8.35 -9.24 37.98
N GLY A 252 -8.90 -8.10 37.56
CA GLY A 252 -8.79 -7.60 36.20
C GLY A 252 -7.34 -7.38 35.77
N TYR A 253 -6.51 -6.86 36.69
CA TYR A 253 -5.08 -6.68 36.49
C TYR A 253 -4.35 -8.02 36.30
N ALA A 254 -4.52 -8.98 37.21
CA ALA A 254 -3.87 -10.28 37.11
C ALA A 254 -4.25 -11.03 35.82
N THR A 255 -5.49 -10.88 35.38
CA THR A 255 -5.96 -11.41 34.09
C THR A 255 -5.23 -10.75 32.91
N GLY A 256 -5.13 -9.41 32.91
CA GLY A 256 -4.41 -8.67 31.88
C GLY A 256 -2.93 -9.04 31.80
N VAL A 257 -2.27 -9.28 32.95
CA VAL A 257 -0.87 -9.72 33.02
C VAL A 257 -0.67 -11.12 32.43
N GLU A 258 -1.57 -12.06 32.71
CA GLU A 258 -1.50 -13.41 32.12
C GLU A 258 -1.75 -13.36 30.60
N TRP A 259 -2.69 -12.55 30.13
CA TRP A 259 -2.95 -12.34 28.70
C TRP A 259 -1.79 -11.63 27.99
N PHE A 260 -1.07 -10.75 28.67
CA PHE A 260 0.12 -10.08 28.13
C PHE A 260 1.29 -11.08 27.92
N THR A 261 1.51 -11.98 28.88
CA THR A 261 2.67 -12.87 28.89
C THR A 261 2.48 -14.15 28.09
N VAL A 262 1.47 -14.96 28.42
CA VAL A 262 1.29 -16.32 27.86
C VAL A 262 -0.07 -16.52 27.19
N ASN A 263 -1.15 -15.96 27.76
CA ASN A 263 -2.53 -16.19 27.33
C ASN A 263 -2.81 -17.68 27.11
N SER A 264 -2.60 -18.49 28.16
CA SER A 264 -2.63 -19.95 28.11
C SER A 264 -4.00 -20.55 27.75
N GLY A 265 -5.06 -19.74 27.77
CA GLY A 265 -6.40 -20.12 27.33
C GLY A 265 -6.57 -20.17 25.81
N ASP A 266 -5.68 -19.53 25.05
CA ASP A 266 -5.69 -19.52 23.58
C ASP A 266 -4.44 -20.24 23.05
N THR A 267 -4.64 -21.16 22.10
CA THR A 267 -3.58 -21.99 21.52
C THR A 267 -3.44 -21.79 20.01
N ALA A 268 -4.19 -20.86 19.45
CA ALA A 268 -4.14 -20.57 18.03
C ALA A 268 -2.80 -19.90 17.65
N TYR A 269 -2.41 -20.04 16.38
CA TYR A 269 -1.14 -19.51 15.87
C TYR A 269 -1.04 -17.99 16.02
N ASP A 270 -2.18 -17.33 15.94
CA ASP A 270 -2.43 -15.90 16.05
C ASP A 270 -2.61 -15.40 17.49
N ASN A 271 -2.32 -16.20 18.52
CA ASN A 271 -2.35 -15.73 19.90
C ASN A 271 -1.36 -14.55 20.08
N GLY A 272 -1.89 -13.39 20.49
CA GLY A 272 -1.16 -12.13 20.59
C GLY A 272 -0.33 -11.89 21.86
N ALA A 273 -0.18 -12.89 22.74
CA ALA A 273 0.66 -12.79 23.93
C ALA A 273 2.17 -12.86 23.60
N MET A 274 3.02 -12.38 24.51
CA MET A 274 4.47 -12.29 24.29
C MET A 274 5.12 -13.64 23.95
N ALA A 275 4.80 -14.69 24.71
CA ALA A 275 5.37 -16.02 24.51
C ALA A 275 5.05 -16.64 23.13
N PRO A 276 3.78 -16.69 22.68
CA PRO A 276 3.44 -17.23 21.36
C PRO A 276 3.80 -16.30 20.20
N LEU A 277 3.77 -14.97 20.35
CA LEU A 277 4.15 -14.06 19.26
C LEU A 277 5.65 -14.03 18.98
N MET A 278 6.46 -14.25 20.02
CA MET A 278 7.91 -14.29 19.90
C MET A 278 8.44 -15.67 20.28
N PRO A 279 8.19 -16.76 19.53
CA PRO A 279 8.65 -18.09 19.90
C PRO A 279 10.17 -18.19 19.79
N HIS A 280 10.77 -19.01 20.67
CA HIS A 280 12.17 -19.40 20.57
C HIS A 280 12.26 -20.71 19.79
N ILE A 281 12.93 -20.67 18.64
CA ILE A 281 13.17 -21.80 17.76
C ILE A 281 14.51 -22.42 18.13
N ALA A 282 14.51 -23.70 18.51
CA ALA A 282 15.72 -24.38 18.92
C ALA A 282 16.60 -24.76 17.72
N ALA A 283 17.92 -24.77 17.89
CA ALA A 283 18.88 -25.22 16.87
C ALA A 283 18.64 -26.66 16.40
N ASP A 284 18.03 -27.51 17.22
CA ASP A 284 17.70 -28.90 16.91
C ASP A 284 16.23 -29.11 16.51
N ASP A 285 15.46 -28.04 16.32
CA ASP A 285 14.13 -28.11 15.75
C ASP A 285 14.21 -28.68 14.32
N PRO A 286 13.44 -29.73 13.97
CA PRO A 286 13.49 -30.33 12.63
C PRO A 286 13.15 -29.36 11.48
N ALA A 287 12.39 -28.29 11.76
CA ALA A 287 12.04 -27.26 10.81
C ALA A 287 13.12 -26.17 10.69
N ASN A 288 14.13 -26.13 11.57
CA ASN A 288 15.19 -25.13 11.58
C ASN A 288 16.40 -25.56 10.73
N PRO A 289 16.61 -24.96 9.55
CA PRO A 289 17.75 -25.28 8.68
C PRO A 289 19.05 -24.54 9.04
N TYR A 290 19.00 -23.54 9.93
CA TYR A 290 20.12 -22.60 10.17
C TYR A 290 21.18 -23.16 11.14
N GLY A 291 20.84 -24.18 11.93
CA GLY A 291 21.79 -24.85 12.83
C GLY A 291 22.14 -24.08 14.10
N GLU A 292 21.44 -22.98 14.38
CA GLU A 292 21.49 -22.22 15.62
C GLU A 292 20.08 -21.85 16.10
N SER A 293 19.94 -21.54 17.39
CA SER A 293 18.65 -21.14 17.96
C SER A 293 18.41 -19.66 17.70
N PHE A 294 17.16 -19.27 17.46
CA PHE A 294 16.78 -17.88 17.26
C PHE A 294 15.37 -17.59 17.80
N VAL A 295 15.05 -16.32 17.99
CA VAL A 295 13.68 -15.87 18.26
C VAL A 295 13.05 -15.41 16.96
N GLN A 296 11.82 -15.83 16.71
CA GLN A 296 11.03 -15.38 15.58
C GLN A 296 9.98 -14.38 16.08
N VAL A 297 9.60 -13.37 15.30
CA VAL A 297 8.45 -12.50 15.62
C VAL A 297 7.36 -12.81 14.59
N ARG A 298 6.32 -13.54 14.98
CA ARG A 298 5.34 -14.15 14.04
C ARG A 298 4.63 -13.14 13.14
N GLU A 299 4.33 -11.95 13.65
CA GLU A 299 3.67 -10.89 12.88
C GLU A 299 4.53 -10.39 11.70
N MET A 300 5.85 -10.57 11.73
CA MET A 300 6.71 -10.24 10.59
C MET A 300 6.39 -11.06 9.34
N GLY A 301 5.70 -12.20 9.47
CA GLY A 301 5.18 -12.95 8.33
C GLY A 301 4.04 -12.23 7.59
N ARG A 302 3.38 -11.27 8.25
CA ARG A 302 2.29 -10.46 7.68
C ARG A 302 2.84 -9.18 7.07
N ASP A 303 3.41 -8.32 7.91
CA ASP A 303 4.06 -7.08 7.52
C ASP A 303 4.83 -6.45 8.69
N GLN A 304 5.78 -5.56 8.37
CA GLN A 304 6.65 -4.98 9.40
C GLN A 304 5.97 -3.88 10.21
N ALA A 305 4.86 -3.29 9.73
CA ALA A 305 4.14 -2.28 10.48
C ALA A 305 3.50 -2.86 11.74
N HIS A 306 2.92 -4.05 11.63
CA HIS A 306 2.30 -4.72 12.76
C HIS A 306 3.35 -5.38 13.65
N GLY A 307 4.43 -5.91 13.08
CA GLY A 307 5.59 -6.40 13.84
C GLY A 307 6.21 -5.32 14.73
N GLU A 308 6.37 -4.10 14.20
CA GLU A 308 6.82 -2.92 14.97
C GLU A 308 5.88 -2.65 16.14
N CYS A 309 4.57 -2.64 15.88
CA CYS A 309 3.56 -2.44 16.91
C CYS A 309 3.62 -3.51 18.01
N ASN A 310 4.01 -4.76 17.72
CA ASN A 310 4.22 -5.74 18.79
C ASN A 310 5.35 -5.29 19.72
N ILE A 311 6.51 -4.97 19.18
CA ILE A 311 7.68 -4.56 19.96
C ILE A 311 7.35 -3.33 20.81
N ASP A 312 6.75 -2.31 20.21
CA ASP A 312 6.41 -1.06 20.91
C ASP A 312 5.32 -1.27 21.97
N ASN A 313 4.27 -2.04 21.65
CA ASN A 313 3.19 -2.30 22.59
C ASN A 313 3.67 -3.14 23.77
N PHE A 314 4.47 -4.18 23.51
CA PHE A 314 5.06 -4.98 24.59
C PHE A 314 5.97 -4.14 25.48
N THR A 315 6.72 -3.20 24.90
CA THR A 315 7.56 -2.25 25.65
C THR A 315 6.71 -1.38 26.58
N GLY A 316 5.66 -0.71 26.07
CA GLY A 316 4.80 0.15 26.89
C GLY A 316 3.99 -0.62 27.94
N LEU A 317 3.50 -1.82 27.60
CA LEU A 317 2.81 -2.71 28.55
C LEU A 317 3.75 -3.21 29.64
N ALA A 318 5.00 -3.57 29.31
CA ALA A 318 6.01 -3.95 30.29
C ALA A 318 6.33 -2.79 31.24
N ARG A 319 6.44 -1.55 30.74
CA ARG A 319 6.61 -0.36 31.59
C ARG A 319 5.47 -0.19 32.58
N MET A 320 4.21 -0.36 32.16
CA MET A 320 3.06 -0.29 33.08
C MET A 320 3.15 -1.30 34.23
N LEU A 321 3.68 -2.50 33.97
CA LEU A 321 3.89 -3.52 35.01
C LEU A 321 5.09 -3.16 35.90
N GLU A 322 6.18 -2.65 35.33
CA GLU A 322 7.37 -2.23 36.08
C GLU A 322 7.07 -1.07 37.04
N VAL A 323 6.26 -0.09 36.60
CA VAL A 323 5.77 1.03 37.42
C VAL A 323 5.00 0.54 38.67
N GLN A 324 4.31 -0.59 38.57
CA GLN A 324 3.63 -1.23 39.72
C GLN A 324 4.54 -2.15 40.54
N GLY A 325 5.79 -2.37 40.12
CA GLY A 325 6.70 -3.33 40.72
C GLY A 325 6.28 -4.79 40.54
N THR A 326 5.42 -5.07 39.54
CA THR A 326 4.84 -6.39 39.32
C THR A 326 5.90 -7.39 38.83
N LYS A 327 5.90 -8.57 39.44
CA LYS A 327 6.69 -9.72 39.00
C LYS A 327 5.78 -10.84 38.52
N VAL A 328 6.26 -11.61 37.55
CA VAL A 328 5.55 -12.73 36.94
C VAL A 328 6.33 -14.03 37.14
N ASP A 329 5.60 -15.16 37.15
CA ASP A 329 6.21 -16.47 37.04
C ASP A 329 7.01 -16.56 35.73
N PRO A 330 8.28 -17.00 35.75
CA PRO A 330 9.17 -16.94 34.58
C PRO A 330 8.75 -17.86 33.43
N VAL A 331 7.77 -18.75 33.65
CA VAL A 331 7.25 -19.68 32.62
C VAL A 331 5.76 -19.46 32.41
N ALA A 332 4.96 -19.43 33.48
CA ALA A 332 3.52 -19.33 33.41
C ALA A 332 3.02 -17.90 33.16
N GLY A 333 3.86 -16.88 33.36
CA GLY A 333 3.50 -15.48 33.09
C GLY A 333 2.44 -14.87 34.01
N THR A 334 1.99 -15.60 35.02
CA THR A 334 1.02 -15.11 36.02
C THR A 334 1.69 -14.25 37.08
N VAL A 335 0.98 -13.26 37.65
CA VAL A 335 1.48 -12.44 38.77
C VAL A 335 1.99 -13.33 39.91
N SER A 336 3.22 -13.13 40.34
CA SER A 336 3.90 -14.02 41.29
C SER A 336 4.78 -13.27 42.28
N GLY A 337 4.70 -13.68 43.55
CA GLY A 337 5.63 -13.27 44.61
C GLY A 337 6.69 -14.32 44.92
N ALA A 338 6.86 -15.32 44.06
CA ALA A 338 7.88 -16.36 44.22
C ALA A 338 9.30 -15.76 44.13
N SER A 339 10.29 -16.43 44.72
CA SER A 339 11.67 -15.92 44.78
C SER A 339 12.37 -15.87 43.42
N ASP A 340 11.87 -16.62 42.45
CA ASP A 340 12.32 -16.72 41.06
C ASP A 340 11.40 -15.94 40.11
N ALA A 341 10.42 -15.19 40.61
CA ALA A 341 9.59 -14.31 39.78
C ALA A 341 10.44 -13.18 39.18
N VAL A 342 10.15 -12.83 37.92
CA VAL A 342 10.92 -11.89 37.08
C VAL A 342 10.06 -10.70 36.66
N SER A 343 10.65 -9.60 36.18
CA SER A 343 9.83 -8.52 35.59
C SER A 343 9.23 -8.94 34.25
N ALA A 344 8.32 -8.14 33.73
CA ALA A 344 7.81 -8.29 32.36
C ALA A 344 8.93 -8.24 31.31
N TYR A 345 9.91 -7.35 31.47
CA TYR A 345 11.08 -7.28 30.59
C TYR A 345 11.99 -8.51 30.67
N ASP A 346 12.18 -9.09 31.86
CA ASP A 346 13.04 -10.27 32.04
C ASP A 346 12.30 -11.61 31.77
N PHE A 347 11.03 -11.56 31.39
CA PHE A 347 10.22 -12.76 31.13
C PHE A 347 10.79 -13.59 29.97
N LEU A 348 10.76 -14.92 30.13
CA LEU A 348 11.33 -15.88 29.19
C LEU A 348 12.78 -15.60 28.77
N ASP A 349 13.59 -15.16 29.74
CA ASP A 349 15.01 -14.83 29.57
C ASP A 349 15.21 -13.64 28.61
N ARG A 350 14.47 -12.55 28.87
CA ARG A 350 14.47 -11.30 28.09
C ARG A 350 13.96 -11.46 26.65
N ARG A 351 12.88 -12.23 26.47
CA ARG A 351 12.32 -12.51 25.13
C ARG A 351 12.00 -11.26 24.31
N LEU A 352 11.57 -10.18 24.96
CA LEU A 352 11.28 -8.91 24.30
C LEU A 352 12.56 -8.27 23.70
N LEU A 353 13.71 -8.38 24.37
CA LEU A 353 14.99 -7.89 23.86
C LEU A 353 15.42 -8.66 22.61
N ASP A 354 15.33 -10.00 22.66
CA ASP A 354 15.67 -10.87 21.54
C ASP A 354 14.78 -10.60 20.33
N GLY A 355 13.46 -10.51 20.54
CA GLY A 355 12.51 -10.21 19.47
C GLY A 355 12.73 -8.83 18.86
N ALA A 356 13.01 -7.81 19.68
CA ALA A 356 13.36 -6.48 19.20
C ALA A 356 14.66 -6.50 18.37
N ASN A 357 15.68 -7.25 18.80
CA ASN A 357 16.94 -7.38 18.06
C ASN A 357 16.76 -8.00 16.67
N VAL A 358 15.91 -9.02 16.56
CA VAL A 358 15.55 -9.65 15.29
C VAL A 358 14.79 -8.69 14.39
N PHE A 359 13.76 -8.03 14.96
CA PHE A 359 12.93 -7.09 14.22
C PHE A 359 13.74 -5.90 13.67
N TRP A 360 14.52 -5.23 14.52
CA TRP A 360 15.27 -4.05 14.10
C TRP A 360 16.44 -4.40 13.17
N GLY A 361 17.06 -5.57 13.32
CA GLY A 361 18.05 -6.09 12.37
C GLY A 361 17.44 -6.22 10.97
N PHE A 362 16.30 -6.91 10.85
CA PHE A 362 15.58 -7.05 9.59
C PHE A 362 15.22 -5.69 8.97
N MET A 363 14.71 -4.77 9.80
CA MET A 363 14.32 -3.44 9.34
C MET A 363 15.50 -2.60 8.86
N MET A 364 16.70 -2.79 9.41
CA MET A 364 17.93 -2.15 8.93
C MET A 364 18.55 -2.85 7.71
N GLY A 365 18.04 -4.02 7.33
CA GLY A 365 18.46 -4.76 6.14
C GLY A 365 19.29 -6.02 6.43
N ALA A 366 19.41 -6.44 7.69
CA ALA A 366 20.03 -7.72 8.01
C ALA A 366 19.20 -8.89 7.49
N GLU A 367 19.87 -9.98 7.14
CA GLU A 367 19.24 -11.29 6.92
C GLU A 367 18.70 -11.81 8.25
N THR A 368 17.51 -12.42 8.22
CA THR A 368 16.82 -12.90 9.42
C THR A 368 16.39 -14.35 9.24
N PRO A 369 16.83 -15.27 10.12
CA PRO A 369 16.34 -16.65 10.14
C PRO A 369 14.82 -16.70 10.33
N TRP A 370 14.16 -17.54 9.54
CA TRP A 370 12.71 -17.75 9.60
C TRP A 370 12.35 -19.20 9.33
N ILE A 371 11.36 -19.72 10.05
CA ILE A 371 10.71 -21.00 9.76
C ILE A 371 9.19 -20.83 9.62
N ASP A 372 8.61 -21.60 8.70
CA ASP A 372 7.16 -21.71 8.56
C ASP A 372 6.59 -22.66 9.62
N GLU A 373 6.12 -22.09 10.73
CA GLU A 373 5.42 -22.84 11.79
C GLU A 373 4.01 -23.29 11.38
N THR A 374 3.44 -22.71 10.32
CA THR A 374 2.06 -22.98 9.88
C THR A 374 1.97 -24.17 8.93
N GLY A 375 3.03 -24.43 8.16
CA GLY A 375 3.04 -25.40 7.07
C GLY A 375 2.41 -24.87 5.77
N GLU A 376 1.92 -23.63 5.75
CA GLU A 376 1.19 -23.00 4.64
C GLU A 376 2.07 -22.16 3.70
N GLY A 377 3.39 -22.18 3.88
CA GLY A 377 4.36 -21.49 3.01
C GLY A 377 4.60 -20.04 3.40
N VAL A 378 4.52 -19.74 4.69
CA VAL A 378 4.68 -18.40 5.22
C VAL A 378 6.16 -18.05 5.33
N THR A 379 6.55 -16.94 4.70
CA THR A 379 7.87 -16.32 4.83
C THR A 379 7.78 -14.95 5.47
N ILE A 380 8.94 -14.38 5.81
CA ILE A 380 9.02 -13.01 6.32
C ILE A 380 8.61 -11.99 5.24
N SER A 381 7.61 -11.16 5.56
CA SER A 381 7.04 -10.19 4.62
C SER A 381 7.97 -8.99 4.45
N GLN A 382 8.20 -8.57 3.20
CA GLN A 382 8.98 -7.36 2.91
C GLN A 382 8.16 -6.07 3.12
N ALA A 383 6.83 -6.17 3.26
CA ALA A 383 5.96 -5.00 3.36
C ALA A 383 6.37 -4.08 4.52
N TYR A 384 6.62 -2.81 4.21
CA TYR A 384 7.12 -1.77 5.12
C TYR A 384 8.55 -1.95 5.64
N ARG A 385 9.35 -2.92 5.16
CA ARG A 385 10.75 -3.06 5.57
C ARG A 385 11.53 -1.75 5.35
N GLY A 386 12.41 -1.40 6.29
CA GLY A 386 13.17 -0.14 6.28
C GLY A 386 12.43 1.07 6.84
N ARG A 387 11.15 0.94 7.19
CA ARG A 387 10.34 2.02 7.77
C ARG A 387 10.66 2.21 9.25
N LEU A 388 11.74 2.93 9.51
CA LEU A 388 12.20 3.29 10.85
C LEU A 388 11.80 4.73 11.15
N PHE A 389 10.75 4.92 11.94
CA PHE A 389 10.40 6.22 12.51
C PHE A 389 11.28 6.47 13.72
N ASN A 390 11.62 7.74 13.99
CA ASN A 390 12.32 8.24 15.19
C ASN A 390 12.76 7.11 16.14
N PRO A 391 13.97 6.55 15.97
CA PRO A 391 14.32 5.23 16.48
C PRO A 391 14.58 5.24 18.00
N VAL A 392 13.71 5.91 18.76
CA VAL A 392 13.91 6.14 20.16
C VAL A 392 13.68 4.87 20.93
N ASN A 393 14.68 4.56 21.73
CA ASN A 393 14.90 3.23 22.20
C ASN A 393 14.68 3.17 23.71
N GLU A 394 13.40 3.28 24.10
CA GLU A 394 12.97 2.99 25.48
C GLU A 394 13.53 1.65 25.96
N LEU A 395 13.52 0.62 25.10
CA LEU A 395 14.10 -0.69 25.39
C LEU A 395 15.61 -0.62 25.67
N TYR A 396 16.38 0.12 24.89
CA TYR A 396 17.82 0.26 25.12
C TYR A 396 18.09 0.91 26.47
N TYR A 397 17.39 1.99 26.81
CA TYR A 397 17.54 2.62 28.12
C TYR A 397 17.17 1.66 29.26
N GLU A 398 16.06 0.94 29.12
CA GLU A 398 15.59 -0.03 30.11
C GLU A 398 16.58 -1.20 30.33
N TYR A 399 17.17 -1.74 29.26
CA TYR A 399 18.12 -2.84 29.39
C TYR A 399 19.53 -2.38 29.74
N ALA A 400 20.05 -1.35 29.07
CA ALA A 400 21.42 -0.90 29.25
C ALA A 400 21.62 -0.16 30.59
N LEU A 401 20.70 0.74 30.96
CA LEU A 401 20.88 1.62 32.11
C LEU A 401 20.23 1.04 33.38
N GLU A 402 18.96 0.65 33.30
CA GLU A 402 18.22 0.17 34.49
C GLU A 402 18.59 -1.28 34.86
N ARG A 403 18.80 -2.15 33.88
CA ARG A 403 19.18 -3.57 34.11
C ARG A 403 20.67 -3.87 34.02
N GLY A 404 21.47 -2.96 33.46
CA GLY A 404 22.91 -3.16 33.27
C GLY A 404 23.26 -4.29 32.29
N VAL A 405 22.42 -4.53 31.29
CA VAL A 405 22.67 -5.48 30.19
C VAL A 405 23.73 -4.93 29.25
N ASP A 406 24.65 -5.78 28.79
CA ASP A 406 25.55 -5.45 27.69
C ASP A 406 24.81 -5.59 26.36
N VAL A 407 23.98 -4.59 26.03
CA VAL A 407 23.07 -4.63 24.87
C VAL A 407 23.85 -4.77 23.57
N ALA A 408 25.06 -4.21 23.46
CA ALA A 408 25.89 -4.38 22.27
C ALA A 408 26.32 -5.84 22.04
N ALA A 409 26.45 -6.63 23.11
CA ALA A 409 26.79 -8.05 23.04
C ALA A 409 25.56 -8.96 22.89
N GLU A 410 24.47 -8.65 23.60
CA GLU A 410 23.25 -9.49 23.63
C GLU A 410 22.26 -9.17 22.50
N ALA A 411 22.14 -7.89 22.12
CA ALA A 411 21.19 -7.40 21.13
C ALA A 411 21.81 -6.28 20.25
N PRO A 412 22.79 -6.63 19.39
CA PRO A 412 23.58 -5.66 18.64
C PRO A 412 22.76 -4.74 17.74
N HIS A 413 21.64 -5.20 17.18
CA HIS A 413 20.78 -4.36 16.34
C HIS A 413 19.95 -3.36 17.16
N VAL A 414 19.63 -3.68 18.43
CA VAL A 414 19.03 -2.70 19.34
C VAL A 414 20.05 -1.64 19.73
N ALA A 415 21.31 -2.03 19.96
CA ALA A 415 22.39 -1.08 20.21
C ALA A 415 22.64 -0.17 18.99
N GLU A 416 22.69 -0.75 17.79
CA GLU A 416 22.86 -0.01 16.54
C GLU A 416 21.70 0.96 16.28
N LEU A 417 20.46 0.54 16.55
CA LEU A 417 19.30 1.42 16.50
C LEU A 417 19.43 2.60 17.47
N ALA A 418 19.92 2.34 18.70
CA ALA A 418 20.15 3.37 19.70
C ALA A 418 21.24 4.37 19.28
N ASP A 419 22.33 3.92 18.68
CA ASP A 419 23.41 4.78 18.19
C ASP A 419 22.94 5.71 17.04
N ARG A 420 21.90 5.30 16.32
CA ARG A 420 21.26 6.07 15.22
C ARG A 420 20.10 6.96 15.68
N MET A 421 19.84 7.04 16.99
CA MET A 421 18.77 7.86 17.54
C MET A 421 18.91 9.34 17.15
N THR A 422 17.83 9.87 16.60
CA THR A 422 17.64 11.31 16.44
C THR A 422 17.05 11.92 17.71
N GLY A 423 17.19 13.23 17.85
CA GLY A 423 16.50 13.98 18.89
C GLY A 423 14.99 14.10 18.66
N PRO A 424 14.32 15.04 19.36
CA PRO A 424 12.86 15.21 19.30
C PRO A 424 12.32 15.65 17.92
N TYR A 425 13.22 16.04 17.01
CA TYR A 425 12.91 16.30 15.60
C TYR A 425 13.74 15.38 14.72
N TYR A 426 13.10 14.83 13.69
CA TYR A 426 13.71 13.84 12.79
C TYR A 426 13.15 13.97 11.38
N TRP A 427 13.92 13.49 10.41
CA TRP A 427 13.47 13.41 9.02
C TRP A 427 12.55 12.21 8.81
N TYR A 428 11.38 12.47 8.22
CA TYR A 428 10.45 11.50 7.67
C TYR A 428 10.37 11.71 6.16
N GLY A 429 11.16 10.95 5.40
CA GLY A 429 11.45 11.26 4.01
C GLY A 429 12.12 12.62 3.91
N THR A 430 11.56 13.50 3.09
CA THR A 430 12.02 14.90 2.95
C THR A 430 11.30 15.89 3.87
N GLY A 431 10.40 15.42 4.74
CA GLY A 431 9.69 16.23 5.73
C GLY A 431 10.30 16.14 7.13
N VAL A 432 10.17 17.19 7.93
CA VAL A 432 10.57 17.15 9.35
C VAL A 432 9.36 16.76 10.19
N ALA A 433 9.53 15.72 11.02
CA ALA A 433 8.54 15.25 11.98
C ALA A 433 8.95 15.63 13.42
N ASN A 434 7.96 15.68 14.30
CA ASN A 434 8.10 15.91 15.73
C ASN A 434 7.74 14.61 16.47
N PHE A 435 8.53 14.23 17.47
CA PHE A 435 8.29 13.02 18.25
C PHE A 435 6.92 13.02 18.96
N TRP A 436 6.41 14.20 19.34
CA TRP A 436 5.14 14.35 20.05
C TRP A 436 3.97 14.52 19.07
N ALA A 437 3.43 13.39 18.60
CA ALA A 437 2.30 13.34 17.69
C ALA A 437 1.28 12.27 18.11
N PRO A 438 -0.03 12.45 17.84
CA PRO A 438 -1.03 11.44 18.11
C PRO A 438 -0.81 10.21 17.23
N GLY A 439 -0.99 9.02 17.80
CA GLY A 439 -0.83 7.75 17.12
C GLY A 439 -0.69 6.60 18.11
N ASP A 440 -0.40 5.41 17.57
CA ASP A 440 -0.34 4.15 18.31
C ASP A 440 1.03 3.88 18.98
N LYS A 441 1.87 4.92 19.09
CA LYS A 441 3.20 4.86 19.74
C LYS A 441 3.11 5.33 21.19
N ASN A 442 4.17 5.12 21.98
CA ASN A 442 4.23 5.49 23.41
C ASN A 442 5.11 6.72 23.67
N PRO A 443 4.91 7.89 23.01
CA PRO A 443 5.87 9.00 23.06
C PRO A 443 6.06 9.57 24.47
N GLU A 444 5.18 9.28 25.43
CA GLU A 444 5.30 9.68 26.83
C GLU A 444 6.51 9.09 27.59
N TYR A 445 7.23 8.12 27.00
CA TYR A 445 8.44 7.55 27.59
C TYR A 445 9.52 8.59 27.95
N TRP A 446 9.55 9.77 27.28
CA TRP A 446 10.51 10.84 27.60
C TRP A 446 10.38 11.35 29.04
N VAL A 447 9.21 11.19 29.65
CA VAL A 447 8.98 11.53 31.07
C VAL A 447 9.69 10.55 31.99
N ALA A 448 9.78 9.28 31.58
CA ALA A 448 10.42 8.18 32.31
C ALA A 448 11.88 7.94 31.86
N PHE A 449 12.54 8.94 31.28
CA PHE A 449 13.98 8.83 31.01
C PHE A 449 14.76 8.51 32.29
N PRO A 450 15.76 7.59 32.24
CA PRO A 450 16.65 7.34 33.37
C PRO A 450 17.45 8.59 33.75
N GLU A 451 17.68 8.80 35.05
CA GLU A 451 18.41 9.96 35.57
C GLU A 451 19.86 10.04 35.02
N GLU A 452 20.44 8.88 34.65
CA GLU A 452 21.75 8.74 34.01
C GLU A 452 21.88 9.52 32.70
N LEU A 453 20.77 9.87 32.04
CA LEU A 453 20.78 10.66 30.82
C LEU A 453 21.00 12.16 31.08
N ALA A 454 20.92 12.63 32.33
CA ALA A 454 21.10 14.05 32.68
C ALA A 454 22.41 14.62 32.12
N GLY A 455 22.28 15.69 31.34
CA GLY A 455 23.36 16.39 30.66
C GLY A 455 23.70 15.84 29.28
N THR A 456 22.98 14.82 28.81
CA THR A 456 23.16 14.23 27.48
C THR A 456 22.26 14.93 26.46
N ALA A 457 22.83 15.87 25.71
CA ALA A 457 22.12 16.55 24.64
C ALA A 457 21.67 15.55 23.55
N PRO A 458 20.40 15.61 23.08
CA PRO A 458 19.97 14.77 21.98
C PRO A 458 20.70 15.12 20.70
N ALA A 459 20.85 14.14 19.80
CA ALA A 459 21.43 14.37 18.49
C ALA A 459 20.63 15.46 17.73
N PRO A 460 21.30 16.49 17.19
CA PRO A 460 20.62 17.53 16.41
C PRO A 460 20.04 16.94 15.13
N LEU A 461 18.94 17.52 14.65
CA LEU A 461 18.40 17.19 13.33
C LEU A 461 19.51 17.45 12.28
N PRO A 462 19.88 16.46 11.45
CA PRO A 462 20.84 16.66 10.37
C PRO A 462 20.42 17.81 9.45
N GLU A 463 21.38 18.58 8.92
CA GLU A 463 21.10 19.75 8.08
C GLU A 463 20.34 19.41 6.79
N THR A 464 20.44 18.15 6.33
CA THR A 464 19.80 17.65 5.12
C THR A 464 19.07 16.33 5.39
N PRO A 465 18.04 15.99 4.60
CA PRO A 465 17.37 14.68 4.67
C PRO A 465 18.16 13.54 4.01
N ALA A 466 19.41 13.78 3.58
CA ALA A 466 20.22 12.75 2.94
C ALA A 466 20.56 11.64 3.95
N LEU A 467 20.50 10.40 3.48
CA LEU A 467 20.75 9.19 4.26
C LEU A 467 22.19 8.75 3.99
N SER A 468 23.10 8.98 4.93
CA SER A 468 24.48 8.52 4.80
C SER A 468 24.58 7.01 4.99
N PHE A 469 25.53 6.35 4.32
CA PHE A 469 25.79 4.92 4.55
C PHE A 469 26.29 4.65 5.98
N ALA A 470 26.94 5.64 6.61
CA ALA A 470 27.40 5.53 7.99
C ALA A 470 26.25 5.54 9.01
N ASP A 471 25.18 6.29 8.77
CA ASP A 471 24.08 6.46 9.74
C ASP A 471 22.84 5.62 9.40
N ALA A 472 22.60 5.35 8.11
CA ALA A 472 21.40 4.66 7.64
C ALA A 472 21.69 3.29 7.01
N GLY A 473 22.96 2.95 6.81
CA GLY A 473 23.37 1.70 6.16
C GLY A 473 23.79 0.58 7.10
N LEU A 474 23.78 -0.65 6.61
CA LEU A 474 24.29 -1.83 7.33
C LEU A 474 25.30 -2.55 6.44
N ILE A 475 26.42 -2.99 7.03
CA ILE A 475 27.43 -3.77 6.32
C ILE A 475 27.01 -5.24 6.37
N LEU A 476 26.78 -5.84 5.21
CA LEU A 476 26.24 -7.20 5.09
C LEU A 476 27.30 -8.26 4.84
N ASP A 477 28.46 -7.87 4.31
CA ASP A 477 29.55 -8.76 3.96
C ASP A 477 30.93 -8.11 4.14
N ASP A 478 31.99 -8.92 4.06
CA ASP A 478 33.38 -8.49 4.25
C ASP A 478 33.95 -7.66 3.09
N GLY A 479 33.22 -7.54 1.96
CA GLY A 479 33.61 -6.78 0.78
C GLY A 479 33.41 -5.28 0.93
N THR A 480 32.58 -4.85 1.88
CA THR A 480 32.34 -3.42 2.18
C THR A 480 32.74 -3.09 3.62
N THR A 481 33.37 -1.93 3.83
CA THR A 481 33.75 -1.44 5.16
C THR A 481 33.38 0.03 5.35
N LEU A 482 33.05 0.43 6.57
CA LEU A 482 32.92 1.86 6.89
C LEU A 482 34.31 2.49 7.06
N VAL A 483 34.55 3.59 6.34
CA VAL A 483 35.80 4.35 6.36
C VAL A 483 35.50 5.80 6.73
N THR A 484 36.37 6.41 7.53
CA THR A 484 36.32 7.84 7.83
C THR A 484 37.58 8.53 7.29
N GLU A 485 37.40 9.46 6.34
CA GLU A 485 38.45 10.29 5.76
C GLU A 485 38.03 11.76 5.82
N ASP A 486 38.94 12.64 6.22
CA ASP A 486 38.70 14.10 6.31
C ASP A 486 37.45 14.53 7.10
N GLY A 487 36.98 13.69 8.02
CA GLY A 487 35.81 13.93 8.86
C GLY A 487 34.47 13.50 8.26
N ALA A 488 34.47 12.86 7.08
CA ALA A 488 33.30 12.23 6.48
C ALA A 488 33.40 10.71 6.57
N ALA A 489 32.30 10.04 6.94
CA ALA A 489 32.21 8.58 6.99
C ALA A 489 31.35 8.07 5.82
N PHE A 490 31.86 7.06 5.12
CA PHE A 490 31.23 6.47 3.94
C PHE A 490 31.52 4.97 3.88
N ALA A 491 30.75 4.22 3.10
CA ALA A 491 31.01 2.80 2.83
C ALA A 491 32.02 2.67 1.68
N ARG A 492 33.07 1.88 1.87
CA ARG A 492 34.07 1.54 0.87
C ARG A 492 33.92 0.08 0.47
N ALA A 493 33.47 -0.15 -0.76
CA ALA A 493 33.36 -1.45 -1.39
C ALA A 493 34.66 -1.79 -2.14
N SER A 494 35.22 -2.97 -1.88
CA SER A 494 36.33 -3.56 -2.64
C SER A 494 35.76 -4.64 -3.56
N LEU A 495 35.79 -4.38 -4.87
CA LEU A 495 35.03 -5.19 -5.82
C LEU A 495 35.73 -6.50 -6.20
N SER A 496 34.89 -7.46 -6.59
CA SER A 496 35.25 -8.73 -7.22
C SER A 496 34.15 -9.16 -8.20
N GLU A 497 34.38 -10.24 -8.95
CA GLU A 497 33.35 -10.83 -9.83
C GLU A 497 32.10 -11.29 -9.07
N ASP A 498 32.23 -11.72 -7.80
CA ASP A 498 31.09 -12.15 -6.96
C ASP A 498 30.30 -10.97 -6.37
N GLY A 499 30.89 -9.76 -6.40
CA GLY A 499 30.30 -8.52 -5.90
C GLY A 499 30.28 -8.37 -4.37
N THR A 500 29.79 -7.22 -3.91
CA THR A 500 29.54 -6.91 -2.49
C THR A 500 28.27 -6.08 -2.37
N THR A 501 27.50 -6.26 -1.30
CA THR A 501 26.21 -5.61 -1.10
C THR A 501 26.21 -4.73 0.15
N SER A 502 25.81 -3.48 -0.03
CA SER A 502 25.46 -2.57 1.06
C SER A 502 23.96 -2.32 1.09
N VAL A 503 23.41 -1.90 2.21
CA VAL A 503 21.98 -1.57 2.31
C VAL A 503 21.80 -0.20 2.93
N VAL A 504 20.73 0.52 2.55
CA VAL A 504 20.28 1.76 3.20
C VAL A 504 18.80 1.64 3.54
N SER A 505 18.48 1.86 4.81
CA SER A 505 17.11 1.90 5.34
C SER A 505 16.55 3.33 5.33
N ARG A 506 15.30 3.54 5.78
CA ARG A 506 14.63 4.86 5.87
C ARG A 506 14.39 5.54 4.52
N MET A 507 14.33 4.75 3.43
CA MET A 507 14.08 5.20 2.06
C MET A 507 12.61 5.64 1.85
N MET A 508 12.18 6.67 2.56
CA MET A 508 10.78 7.13 2.61
C MET A 508 10.49 8.14 1.48
N TYR A 509 10.55 7.66 0.25
CA TYR A 509 10.38 8.48 -0.95
C TYR A 509 8.91 8.69 -1.34
N GLY A 510 8.65 9.78 -2.10
CA GLY A 510 7.33 10.07 -2.65
C GLY A 510 7.02 9.30 -3.94
N THR A 511 5.77 9.36 -4.40
CA THR A 511 5.35 8.78 -5.68
C THR A 511 6.15 9.36 -6.85
N ASN A 512 6.67 8.49 -7.73
CA ASN A 512 7.50 8.87 -8.89
C ASN A 512 8.80 9.63 -8.55
N ALA A 513 9.28 9.52 -7.30
CA ALA A 513 10.56 10.11 -6.93
C ALA A 513 11.73 9.48 -7.71
N ARG A 514 12.81 10.25 -7.87
CA ARG A 514 14.12 9.70 -8.24
C ARG A 514 15.05 9.80 -7.06
N ILE A 515 15.84 8.75 -6.86
CA ILE A 515 16.85 8.67 -5.83
C ILE A 515 18.18 9.13 -6.43
N GLY A 516 18.93 9.96 -5.71
CA GLY A 516 20.32 10.29 -6.03
C GLY A 516 21.27 9.54 -5.11
N LEU A 517 22.18 8.74 -5.66
CA LEU A 517 23.23 8.05 -4.91
C LEU A 517 24.56 8.77 -5.13
N ARG A 518 25.18 9.22 -4.05
CA ARG A 518 26.48 9.88 -4.07
C ARG A 518 27.60 8.85 -3.93
N PHE A 519 28.48 8.79 -4.93
CA PHE A 519 29.58 7.83 -4.98
C PHE A 519 30.88 8.45 -5.54
N ARG A 520 31.99 7.76 -5.36
CA ARG A 520 33.23 7.96 -6.15
C ARG A 520 33.88 6.60 -6.41
N SER A 521 34.64 6.49 -7.49
CA SER A 521 35.31 5.26 -7.88
C SER A 521 36.72 5.53 -8.40
N ASP A 522 37.59 4.51 -8.35
CA ASP A 522 38.90 4.47 -9.01
C ASP A 522 38.95 3.57 -10.26
N GLY A 523 37.79 3.05 -10.67
CA GLY A 523 37.60 2.20 -11.86
C GLY A 523 36.11 2.06 -12.23
N PRO A 524 35.79 1.52 -13.41
CA PRO A 524 34.41 1.22 -13.76
C PRO A 524 33.84 0.10 -12.88
N ALA A 525 32.55 0.19 -12.59
CA ALA A 525 31.80 -0.80 -11.81
C ALA A 525 30.34 -0.86 -12.27
N ASP A 526 29.67 -1.97 -12.01
CA ASP A 526 28.23 -2.10 -12.20
C ASP A 526 27.53 -1.99 -10.84
N LEU A 527 26.42 -1.26 -10.82
CA LEU A 527 25.54 -1.13 -9.66
C LEU A 527 24.18 -1.72 -9.98
N GLU A 528 23.76 -2.68 -9.16
CA GLU A 528 22.38 -3.15 -9.11
C GLU A 528 21.74 -2.70 -7.79
N VAL A 529 20.61 -2.02 -7.92
CA VAL A 529 19.75 -1.69 -6.78
C VAL A 529 18.73 -2.81 -6.64
N LEU A 530 18.77 -3.58 -5.56
CA LEU A 530 17.94 -4.76 -5.34
C LEU A 530 16.78 -4.46 -4.38
N TYR A 531 15.68 -5.20 -4.57
CA TYR A 531 14.48 -5.12 -3.73
C TYR A 531 14.72 -5.62 -2.30
N LYS A 532 15.42 -6.75 -2.19
CA LYS A 532 15.86 -7.39 -0.94
C LYS A 532 17.19 -8.11 -1.17
N GLU A 533 17.77 -8.66 -0.12
CA GLU A 533 18.88 -9.61 -0.15
C GLU A 533 18.55 -10.85 -1.02
N GLU A 534 19.61 -11.50 -1.52
CA GLU A 534 19.49 -12.76 -2.25
C GLU A 534 18.89 -13.86 -1.36
N ALA A 535 18.13 -14.77 -1.97
CA ALA A 535 17.52 -15.86 -1.23
C ALA A 535 18.60 -16.80 -0.66
N THR A 536 18.41 -17.18 0.59
CA THR A 536 19.35 -18.03 1.36
C THR A 536 19.45 -19.45 0.80
N GLY A 537 18.39 -19.90 0.12
CA GLY A 537 18.21 -21.28 -0.33
C GLY A 537 17.92 -22.27 0.81
N LEU A 538 17.75 -21.80 2.05
CA LEU A 538 17.43 -22.62 3.22
C LEU A 538 15.92 -22.79 3.40
N ASN A 539 15.16 -21.72 3.15
CA ASN A 539 13.70 -21.76 3.12
C ASN A 539 13.23 -21.91 1.66
N PRO A 540 12.54 -23.00 1.28
CA PRO A 540 12.08 -23.22 -0.09
C PRO A 540 10.99 -22.25 -0.55
N ASP A 541 10.31 -21.58 0.40
CA ASP A 541 9.24 -20.62 0.11
C ASP A 541 9.79 -19.18 -0.03
N GLU A 542 11.11 -18.98 0.11
CA GLU A 542 11.74 -17.68 -0.07
C GLU A 542 11.86 -17.31 -1.56
N ALA A 543 11.16 -16.25 -1.98
CA ALA A 543 11.24 -15.73 -3.34
C ALA A 543 12.66 -15.16 -3.65
N PRO A 544 13.15 -15.27 -4.89
CA PRO A 544 14.38 -14.60 -5.31
C PRO A 544 14.23 -13.07 -5.22
N THR A 545 15.34 -12.35 -5.12
CA THR A 545 15.31 -10.88 -5.23
C THR A 545 15.12 -10.45 -6.68
N ARG A 546 14.71 -9.19 -6.87
CA ARG A 546 14.59 -8.55 -8.19
C ARG A 546 15.36 -7.24 -8.22
N THR A 547 15.88 -6.91 -9.39
CA THR A 547 16.58 -5.65 -9.63
C THR A 547 15.59 -4.52 -9.86
N LEU A 548 15.70 -3.47 -9.06
CA LEU A 548 14.92 -2.24 -9.14
C LEU A 548 15.53 -1.25 -10.15
N ALA A 549 16.85 -1.21 -10.24
CA ALA A 549 17.59 -0.43 -11.21
C ALA A 549 18.98 -1.03 -11.44
N SER A 550 19.49 -0.93 -12.67
CA SER A 550 20.86 -1.26 -13.03
C SER A 550 21.53 -0.02 -13.62
N LEU A 551 22.72 0.33 -13.12
CA LEU A 551 23.48 1.48 -13.57
C LEU A 551 24.95 1.10 -13.74
N GLU A 552 25.59 1.66 -14.75
CA GLU A 552 27.05 1.65 -14.85
C GLU A 552 27.61 2.84 -14.06
N LEU A 553 28.63 2.56 -13.26
CA LEU A 553 29.42 3.56 -12.53
C LEU A 553 30.77 3.74 -13.26
N PRO A 554 31.10 4.95 -13.71
CA PRO A 554 32.40 5.23 -14.31
C PRO A 554 33.51 5.38 -13.26
N ASP A 555 34.76 5.33 -13.71
CA ASP A 555 35.89 5.86 -12.94
C ASP A 555 35.72 7.38 -12.76
N THR A 556 35.50 7.82 -11.51
CA THR A 556 35.35 9.25 -11.20
C THR A 556 36.69 9.90 -10.82
N ALA A 557 37.81 9.17 -10.94
CA ALA A 557 39.14 9.56 -10.49
C ALA A 557 39.17 10.02 -9.02
N GLY A 558 38.31 9.42 -8.18
CA GLY A 558 38.17 9.75 -6.77
C GLY A 558 37.36 11.03 -6.46
N GLU A 559 36.74 11.66 -7.45
CA GLU A 559 35.84 12.80 -7.24
C GLU A 559 34.42 12.32 -6.94
N TRP A 560 33.74 12.98 -5.99
CA TRP A 560 32.36 12.65 -5.65
C TRP A 560 31.39 13.09 -6.76
N ARG A 561 30.48 12.21 -7.14
CA ARG A 561 29.40 12.45 -8.10
C ARG A 561 28.11 11.78 -7.65
N TYR A 562 26.99 12.23 -8.21
CA TYR A 562 25.72 11.54 -8.11
C TYR A 562 25.42 10.69 -9.34
N VAL A 563 24.79 9.54 -9.14
CA VAL A 563 23.97 8.88 -10.15
C VAL A 563 22.51 8.94 -9.70
N THR A 564 21.56 8.89 -10.63
CA THR A 564 20.14 8.88 -10.27
C THR A 564 19.40 7.68 -10.85
N TYR A 565 18.44 7.15 -10.09
CA TYR A 565 17.59 6.06 -10.52
C TYR A 565 16.14 6.25 -10.05
N PRO A 566 15.14 5.66 -10.73
CA PRO A 566 13.75 5.70 -10.28
C PRO A 566 13.61 5.06 -8.89
N ALA A 567 12.88 5.70 -7.98
CA ALA A 567 12.57 5.09 -6.69
C ALA A 567 11.70 3.83 -6.88
N GLY A 568 11.99 2.79 -6.11
CA GLY A 568 11.27 1.52 -6.16
C GLY A 568 11.57 0.64 -4.96
N GLY A 569 10.72 -0.37 -4.75
CA GLY A 569 10.80 -1.29 -3.62
C GLY A 569 10.04 -0.84 -2.38
N GLN A 570 10.54 -1.24 -1.21
CA GLN A 570 10.03 -0.86 0.12
C GLN A 570 10.79 0.38 0.64
N ASN A 571 10.87 0.57 1.95
CA ASN A 571 11.60 1.69 2.56
C ASN A 571 13.08 1.35 2.84
N VAL A 572 13.62 0.40 2.07
CA VAL A 572 15.00 -0.08 2.11
C VAL A 572 15.47 -0.36 0.68
N ASN A 573 16.74 -0.09 0.37
CA ASN A 573 17.37 -0.39 -0.92
C ASN A 573 18.71 -1.09 -0.67
N PHE A 574 18.96 -2.16 -1.41
CA PHE A 574 20.22 -2.89 -1.38
C PHE A 574 21.03 -2.51 -2.62
N TYR A 575 22.33 -2.23 -2.47
CA TYR A 575 23.24 -1.77 -3.50
C TYR A 575 24.31 -2.83 -3.69
N ARG A 576 24.13 -3.68 -4.71
CA ARG A 576 25.12 -4.68 -5.12
C ARG A 576 26.08 -4.05 -6.13
N LEU A 577 27.37 -4.10 -5.82
CA LEU A 577 28.42 -3.60 -6.69
C LEU A 577 29.30 -4.76 -7.19
N THR A 578 29.53 -4.80 -8.50
CA THR A 578 30.43 -5.76 -9.17
C THR A 578 31.44 -5.03 -10.05
N GLY A 579 32.63 -5.61 -10.25
CA GLY A 579 33.67 -4.99 -11.07
C GLY A 579 34.98 -5.79 -11.05
N GLU A 580 36.02 -5.26 -11.72
CA GLU A 580 37.34 -5.89 -11.74
C GLU A 580 37.93 -5.98 -10.31
N ASP A 581 38.60 -7.11 -10.02
CA ASP A 581 39.28 -7.34 -8.74
C ASP A 581 40.22 -6.18 -8.37
N GLY A 582 39.92 -5.53 -7.24
CA GLY A 582 40.73 -4.43 -6.70
C GLY A 582 40.24 -3.03 -7.06
N THR A 583 39.20 -2.89 -7.88
CA THR A 583 38.46 -1.62 -8.02
C THR A 583 37.79 -1.28 -6.68
N THR A 584 37.81 0.00 -6.33
CA THR A 584 37.21 0.53 -5.11
C THR A 584 36.11 1.51 -5.45
N VAL A 585 34.91 1.29 -4.89
CA VAL A 585 33.79 2.22 -4.96
C VAL A 585 33.46 2.70 -3.55
N ASP A 586 33.46 4.00 -3.34
CA ASP A 586 33.00 4.61 -2.10
C ASP A 586 31.57 5.13 -2.27
N LEU A 587 30.66 4.76 -1.37
CA LEU A 587 29.26 5.19 -1.30
C LEU A 587 29.06 6.09 -0.07
N ASP A 588 28.68 7.34 -0.28
CA ASP A 588 28.55 8.34 0.79
C ASP A 588 27.11 8.43 1.31
N SER A 589 26.17 8.78 0.44
CA SER A 589 24.81 9.10 0.85
C SER A 589 23.79 8.93 -0.26
N VAL A 590 22.53 8.86 0.15
CA VAL A 590 21.36 8.77 -0.71
C VAL A 590 20.46 9.99 -0.45
N THR A 591 20.06 10.69 -1.52
CA THR A 591 19.01 11.72 -1.48
C THR A 591 17.71 11.21 -2.07
N LEU A 592 16.60 11.47 -1.38
CA LEU A 592 15.25 11.04 -1.79
C LEU A 592 14.59 12.02 -2.76
N SER A 593 15.21 13.17 -3.01
CA SER A 593 14.75 14.28 -3.84
C SER A 593 15.61 14.47 -5.09
N GLY A 594 16.21 13.39 -5.60
CA GLY A 594 17.11 13.45 -6.77
C GLY A 594 16.46 14.03 -8.03
N ALA A 595 15.13 13.97 -8.17
CA ALA A 595 14.42 14.59 -9.29
C ALA A 595 14.30 16.13 -9.19
N THR A 596 14.42 16.71 -7.99
CA THR A 596 14.29 18.16 -7.75
C THR A 596 15.62 18.81 -7.39
N ASP A 597 16.54 18.04 -6.82
CA ASP A 597 17.79 18.55 -6.27
C ASP A 597 18.97 18.36 -7.23
N LEU A 598 18.81 17.52 -8.26
CA LEU A 598 19.84 17.19 -9.25
C LEU A 598 19.31 17.35 -10.68
N THR A 599 20.21 17.55 -11.64
CA THR A 599 19.91 17.62 -13.08
C THR A 599 20.67 16.58 -13.87
N ALA A 600 20.71 15.34 -13.36
CA ALA A 600 21.57 14.28 -13.88
C ALA A 600 21.45 14.07 -15.41
N PRO A 601 22.57 13.93 -16.13
CA PRO A 601 22.56 13.69 -17.58
C PRO A 601 21.80 12.40 -17.94
N VAL A 602 21.07 12.43 -19.05
CA VAL A 602 20.34 11.27 -19.59
C VAL A 602 20.71 11.06 -21.05
N PHE A 603 21.29 9.91 -21.38
CA PHE A 603 21.60 9.54 -22.77
C PHE A 603 20.34 9.49 -23.63
N GLU A 604 20.37 10.12 -24.81
CA GLU A 604 19.22 10.13 -25.72
C GLU A 604 19.05 8.78 -26.43
N SER A 605 20.17 8.14 -26.80
CA SER A 605 20.15 6.81 -27.42
C SER A 605 19.83 5.74 -26.38
N THR A 606 19.09 4.71 -26.77
CA THR A 606 18.80 3.50 -25.98
C THR A 606 19.52 2.25 -26.52
N GLU A 607 20.48 2.42 -27.43
CA GLU A 607 21.14 1.32 -28.14
C GLU A 607 22.34 0.76 -27.36
N ASP A 608 22.37 -0.56 -27.15
CA ASP A 608 23.48 -1.25 -26.45
C ASP A 608 24.61 -1.70 -27.39
N ALA A 609 24.31 -1.78 -28.69
CA ALA A 609 25.29 -2.16 -29.70
C ALA A 609 25.16 -1.30 -30.96
N TYR A 610 26.22 -1.18 -31.74
CA TYR A 610 26.26 -0.57 -33.06
C TYR A 610 26.95 -1.50 -34.06
N TYR A 611 26.21 -1.93 -35.09
CA TYR A 611 26.74 -2.86 -36.10
C TYR A 611 27.39 -2.11 -37.25
N LEU A 612 28.72 -2.19 -37.33
CA LEU A 612 29.53 -1.42 -38.27
C LEU A 612 30.09 -2.30 -39.39
N THR A 613 30.36 -1.70 -40.54
CA THR A 613 30.99 -2.38 -41.68
C THR A 613 32.42 -1.88 -41.87
N ALA A 614 33.39 -2.79 -41.96
CA ALA A 614 34.77 -2.42 -42.18
C ALA A 614 34.95 -1.60 -43.48
N ARG A 615 35.58 -0.42 -43.36
CA ARG A 615 35.83 0.62 -44.39
C ARG A 615 34.65 1.53 -44.74
N ASP A 616 33.51 1.37 -44.08
CA ASP A 616 32.42 2.35 -44.13
C ASP A 616 32.64 3.30 -42.93
N GLU A 617 32.44 4.61 -43.12
CA GLU A 617 32.64 5.61 -42.06
C GLU A 617 31.39 5.62 -41.16
N ALA A 618 31.59 5.54 -39.84
CA ALA A 618 30.52 5.59 -38.86
C ALA A 618 30.57 6.90 -38.06
N VAL A 619 29.42 7.56 -37.93
CA VAL A 619 29.20 8.70 -37.03
C VAL A 619 28.07 8.31 -36.09
N ILE A 620 28.37 8.20 -34.80
CA ILE A 620 27.43 7.74 -33.78
C ILE A 620 27.25 8.87 -32.77
N ASP A 621 26.00 9.27 -32.56
CA ASP A 621 25.61 10.27 -31.57
C ASP A 621 25.33 9.57 -30.23
N LEU A 622 26.20 9.83 -29.26
CA LEU A 622 26.14 9.30 -27.89
C LEU A 622 25.95 10.44 -26.89
N ALA A 623 25.33 11.54 -27.32
CA ALA A 623 25.03 12.68 -26.47
C ALA A 623 23.98 12.34 -25.40
N ALA A 624 24.10 13.05 -24.29
CA ALA A 624 23.14 13.08 -23.20
C ALA A 624 22.53 14.48 -23.09
N THR A 625 21.32 14.54 -22.56
CA THR A 625 20.62 15.78 -22.25
C THR A 625 20.65 16.04 -20.76
N ASP A 626 20.71 17.32 -20.41
CA ASP A 626 20.62 17.85 -19.05
C ASP A 626 19.73 19.09 -19.12
N THR A 627 18.78 19.20 -18.18
CA THR A 627 17.77 20.26 -18.18
C THR A 627 18.32 21.63 -17.78
N GLU A 628 19.42 21.71 -17.00
CA GLU A 628 19.95 22.98 -16.49
C GLU A 628 21.49 23.11 -16.54
N GLY A 629 22.23 22.02 -16.78
CA GLY A 629 23.70 21.97 -16.78
C GLY A 629 24.36 21.96 -18.17
N THR A 630 25.69 22.04 -18.15
CA THR A 630 26.53 21.85 -19.35
C THR A 630 27.20 20.49 -19.25
N VAL A 631 26.85 19.58 -20.14
CA VAL A 631 27.40 18.22 -20.15
C VAL A 631 28.77 18.19 -20.81
N THR A 632 29.72 17.53 -20.16
CA THR A 632 31.03 17.17 -20.73
C THR A 632 31.11 15.66 -20.87
N TYR A 633 31.75 15.19 -21.94
CA TYR A 633 31.81 13.77 -22.26
C TYR A 633 33.23 13.20 -22.16
N SER A 634 33.33 11.94 -21.80
CA SER A 634 34.55 11.14 -21.96
C SER A 634 34.23 9.74 -22.46
N ALA A 635 35.23 9.06 -23.02
CA ALA A 635 35.09 7.70 -23.51
C ALA A 635 36.32 6.87 -23.15
N ASP A 636 36.10 5.64 -22.68
CA ASP A 636 37.13 4.65 -22.45
C ASP A 636 36.93 3.41 -23.35
N GLY A 637 37.99 2.64 -23.59
CA GLY A 637 37.94 1.45 -24.45
C GLY A 637 37.95 1.75 -25.96
N LEU A 638 38.19 3.00 -26.38
CA LEU A 638 38.12 3.40 -27.80
C LEU A 638 38.99 2.53 -28.73
N PRO A 639 38.41 1.94 -29.79
CA PRO A 639 39.16 1.19 -30.79
C PRO A 639 40.20 2.05 -31.49
N ARG A 640 41.26 1.40 -31.98
CA ARG A 640 42.35 2.11 -32.65
C ARG A 640 41.86 2.87 -33.88
N GLY A 641 41.95 4.20 -33.82
CA GLY A 641 41.60 5.10 -34.92
C GLY A 641 40.17 5.64 -34.86
N ALA A 642 39.41 5.31 -33.81
CA ALA A 642 38.19 6.03 -33.47
C ALA A 642 38.53 7.37 -32.81
N GLU A 643 37.73 8.40 -33.09
CA GLU A 643 37.83 9.74 -32.50
C GLU A 643 36.50 10.07 -31.79
N PHE A 644 36.57 10.55 -30.55
CA PHE A 644 35.40 10.93 -29.76
C PHE A 644 35.45 12.42 -29.41
N ASP A 645 34.39 13.16 -29.75
CA ASP A 645 34.28 14.59 -29.43
C ASP A 645 33.68 14.78 -28.03
N THR A 646 34.54 15.13 -27.08
CA THR A 646 34.18 15.33 -25.67
C THR A 646 33.22 16.50 -25.41
N ALA A 647 32.98 17.37 -26.40
CA ALA A 647 32.05 18.49 -26.28
C ALA A 647 30.66 18.18 -26.85
N THR A 648 30.55 17.19 -27.74
CA THR A 648 29.28 16.87 -28.44
C THR A 648 28.78 15.46 -28.19
N GLY A 649 29.62 14.56 -27.65
CA GLY A 649 29.27 13.14 -27.47
C GLY A 649 29.31 12.34 -28.77
N VAL A 650 29.88 12.87 -29.85
CA VAL A 650 29.90 12.21 -31.16
C VAL A 650 31.15 11.36 -31.33
N LEU A 651 30.96 10.07 -31.61
CA LEU A 651 32.01 9.14 -32.01
C LEU A 651 32.11 9.06 -33.53
N THR A 652 33.32 9.27 -34.09
CA THR A 652 33.61 9.09 -35.52
C THR A 652 34.65 7.98 -35.71
N TRP A 653 34.37 7.00 -36.56
CA TRP A 653 35.29 5.89 -36.81
C TRP A 653 35.15 5.27 -38.20
N GLU A 654 36.27 5.05 -38.90
CA GLU A 654 36.35 4.20 -40.10
C GLU A 654 37.08 2.88 -39.73
N PRO A 655 36.37 1.81 -39.31
CA PRO A 655 37.01 0.56 -38.90
C PRO A 655 37.76 -0.11 -40.05
N ALA A 656 39.01 -0.54 -39.81
CA ALA A 656 39.74 -1.32 -40.80
C ALA A 656 39.39 -2.81 -40.70
N LYS A 657 39.71 -3.59 -41.74
CA LYS A 657 39.45 -5.05 -41.76
C LYS A 657 40.08 -5.85 -40.62
N ARG A 658 41.12 -5.31 -39.96
CA ARG A 658 41.76 -5.95 -38.81
C ARG A 658 40.95 -5.77 -37.53
N ASP A 659 40.06 -4.79 -37.51
CA ASP A 659 39.23 -4.40 -36.38
C ASP A 659 37.90 -5.18 -36.39
N ASN A 660 37.74 -6.20 -37.26
CA ASN A 660 36.58 -7.10 -37.20
C ASN A 660 36.51 -7.78 -35.83
N GLY A 661 35.32 -7.78 -35.22
CA GLY A 661 35.13 -8.26 -33.86
C GLY A 661 34.17 -7.34 -33.10
N ARG A 662 34.14 -7.54 -31.79
CA ARG A 662 33.36 -6.74 -30.84
C ARG A 662 34.32 -5.85 -30.06
N HIS A 663 33.95 -4.61 -29.82
CA HIS A 663 34.73 -3.66 -29.02
C HIS A 663 33.77 -2.92 -28.09
N GLU A 664 34.00 -2.98 -26.80
CA GLU A 664 33.21 -2.26 -25.81
C GLU A 664 33.80 -0.86 -25.61
N VAL A 665 32.94 0.16 -25.58
CA VAL A 665 33.32 1.55 -25.33
C VAL A 665 32.38 2.11 -24.28
N GLN A 666 32.91 2.52 -23.13
CA GLN A 666 32.14 3.20 -22.10
C GLN A 666 32.13 4.70 -22.38
N ILE A 667 30.95 5.30 -22.45
CA ILE A 667 30.73 6.74 -22.58
C ILE A 667 30.26 7.28 -21.24
N VAL A 668 30.84 8.40 -20.83
CA VAL A 668 30.48 9.08 -19.58
C VAL A 668 30.04 10.50 -19.91
N ALA A 669 28.87 10.89 -19.41
CA ALA A 669 28.34 12.25 -19.41
C ALA A 669 28.41 12.81 -17.98
N ASP A 670 29.10 13.95 -17.79
CA ASP A 670 29.32 14.60 -16.48
C ASP A 670 28.86 16.08 -16.56
N ASP A 671 27.93 16.47 -15.68
CA ASP A 671 27.47 17.87 -15.53
C ASP A 671 28.26 18.66 -14.45
N GLY A 672 29.18 17.99 -13.74
CA GLY A 672 29.99 18.50 -12.63
C GLY A 672 29.50 18.09 -11.24
N GLU A 673 28.25 17.65 -11.11
CA GLU A 673 27.61 17.19 -9.87
C GLU A 673 27.11 15.74 -9.99
N SER A 674 26.50 15.40 -11.13
CA SER A 674 25.99 14.08 -11.50
C SER A 674 26.67 13.53 -12.74
N VAL A 675 26.75 12.21 -12.81
CA VAL A 675 27.26 11.46 -13.96
C VAL A 675 26.28 10.39 -14.41
N ALA A 676 26.33 10.09 -15.70
CA ALA A 676 25.74 8.90 -16.28
C ALA A 676 26.80 8.21 -17.14
N ALA A 677 26.93 6.89 -16.99
CA ALA A 677 27.77 6.08 -17.85
C ALA A 677 26.92 5.08 -18.64
N ARG A 678 27.41 4.74 -19.83
CA ARG A 678 26.83 3.70 -20.68
C ARG A 678 27.92 3.05 -21.51
N THR A 679 27.97 1.73 -21.49
CA THR A 679 28.81 0.94 -22.38
C THR A 679 28.03 0.56 -23.62
N VAL A 680 28.64 0.82 -24.77
CA VAL A 680 28.10 0.45 -26.07
C VAL A 680 29.07 -0.49 -26.79
N GLU A 681 28.53 -1.52 -27.42
CA GLU A 681 29.33 -2.50 -28.15
C GLU A 681 29.41 -2.15 -29.64
N LEU A 682 30.61 -1.90 -30.15
CA LEU A 682 30.87 -1.69 -31.57
C LEU A 682 31.17 -3.03 -32.26
N VAL A 683 30.19 -3.55 -33.01
CA VAL A 683 30.27 -4.85 -33.68
C VAL A 683 30.69 -4.68 -35.13
N VAL A 684 31.97 -4.90 -35.43
CA VAL A 684 32.54 -4.70 -36.76
C VAL A 684 32.51 -5.98 -37.59
N SER A 685 31.82 -5.91 -38.73
CA SER A 685 31.75 -6.98 -39.72
C SER A 685 32.58 -6.70 -40.99
N PRO A 686 33.11 -7.75 -41.66
CA PRO A 686 34.00 -7.58 -42.81
C PRO A 686 33.33 -7.05 -44.09
N ASN A 687 31.99 -7.02 -44.13
CA ASN A 687 31.17 -6.48 -45.21
C ASN A 687 29.70 -6.41 -44.76
N ARG A 688 28.90 -5.58 -45.43
CA ARG A 688 27.47 -5.33 -45.17
C ARG A 688 26.63 -6.58 -45.01
N LYS A 689 26.84 -7.61 -45.85
CA LYS A 689 26.13 -8.89 -45.71
C LYS A 689 26.38 -9.54 -44.35
N ARG A 690 27.63 -9.56 -43.89
CA ARG A 690 27.98 -10.11 -42.57
C ARG A 690 27.47 -9.24 -41.43
N THR A 691 27.37 -7.93 -41.63
CA THR A 691 26.74 -7.01 -40.67
C THR A 691 25.30 -7.41 -40.42
N VAL A 692 24.51 -7.62 -41.49
CA VAL A 692 23.12 -8.12 -41.38
C VAL A 692 23.06 -9.51 -40.74
N ASP A 693 23.91 -10.46 -41.19
CA ASP A 693 23.93 -11.82 -40.62
C ASP A 693 24.24 -11.81 -39.11
N THR A 694 25.03 -10.83 -38.64
CA THR A 694 25.45 -10.68 -37.25
C THR A 694 24.35 -10.06 -36.40
N ALA A 695 23.75 -8.95 -36.84
CA ALA A 695 22.61 -8.34 -36.14
C ALA A 695 21.47 -9.33 -35.92
N VAL A 696 21.09 -10.10 -36.95
CA VAL A 696 20.06 -11.15 -36.84
C VAL A 696 20.47 -12.28 -35.90
N ARG A 697 21.76 -12.66 -35.88
CA ARG A 697 22.22 -13.73 -34.99
C ARG A 697 22.16 -13.29 -33.53
N ASP A 698 22.44 -12.03 -33.28
CA ASP A 698 22.59 -11.48 -31.94
C ASP A 698 21.23 -11.12 -31.33
N GLY A 699 20.24 -10.68 -32.12
CA GLY A 699 18.94 -10.27 -31.61
C GLY A 699 17.73 -11.20 -31.88
N VAL A 700 17.90 -12.33 -32.59
CA VAL A 700 16.76 -13.21 -32.93
C VAL A 700 17.01 -14.66 -32.47
N ASP A 701 16.13 -15.19 -31.62
CA ASP A 701 16.08 -16.62 -31.33
C ASP A 701 15.37 -17.36 -32.47
N ARG A 702 16.12 -18.14 -33.23
CA ARG A 702 15.61 -18.91 -34.37
C ARG A 702 14.74 -20.10 -33.98
N ARG A 703 14.65 -20.43 -32.70
CA ARG A 703 13.79 -21.50 -32.18
C ARG A 703 12.51 -20.98 -31.57
N ALA A 704 12.42 -19.67 -31.35
CA ALA A 704 11.24 -19.04 -30.79
C ALA A 704 10.17 -18.84 -31.87
N ASP A 705 8.91 -18.92 -31.44
CA ASP A 705 7.76 -18.51 -32.23
C ASP A 705 7.39 -17.08 -31.82
N TYR A 706 7.48 -16.16 -32.78
CA TYR A 706 7.11 -14.76 -32.61
C TYR A 706 5.72 -14.50 -33.15
N THR A 707 5.02 -13.50 -32.59
CA THR A 707 3.73 -13.05 -33.11
C THR A 707 3.86 -12.60 -34.56
N SER A 708 2.86 -12.88 -35.41
CA SER A 708 2.86 -12.41 -36.80
C SER A 708 2.96 -10.88 -36.90
N VAL A 709 2.39 -10.18 -35.91
CA VAL A 709 2.42 -8.70 -35.76
C VAL A 709 3.85 -8.17 -35.82
N THR A 710 4.80 -8.86 -35.21
CA THR A 710 6.18 -8.39 -35.07
C THR A 710 7.12 -9.13 -36.01
N ARG A 711 6.85 -10.41 -36.29
CA ARG A 711 7.61 -11.23 -37.23
C ARG A 711 7.55 -10.71 -38.67
N ASP A 712 6.37 -10.36 -39.18
CA ASP A 712 6.21 -10.00 -40.59
C ASP A 712 6.92 -8.67 -40.95
N PRO A 713 6.85 -7.61 -40.10
CA PRO A 713 7.71 -6.43 -40.25
C PRO A 713 9.21 -6.76 -40.19
N TYR A 714 9.62 -7.63 -39.27
CA TYR A 714 11.01 -8.10 -39.17
C TYR A 714 11.48 -8.79 -40.45
N GLU A 715 10.69 -9.72 -41.00
CA GLU A 715 11.04 -10.42 -42.25
C GLU A 715 11.16 -9.46 -43.43
N THR A 716 10.25 -8.48 -43.50
CA THR A 716 10.28 -7.42 -44.52
C THR A 716 11.54 -6.56 -44.40
N ALA A 717 11.87 -6.11 -43.19
CA ALA A 717 13.07 -5.33 -42.93
C ALA A 717 14.36 -6.13 -43.20
N LEU A 718 14.36 -7.43 -42.89
CA LEU A 718 15.48 -8.33 -43.15
C LEU A 718 15.76 -8.48 -44.64
N ASP A 719 14.72 -8.65 -45.45
CA ASP A 719 14.87 -8.75 -46.90
C ASP A 719 15.31 -7.42 -47.51
N ALA A 720 14.79 -6.29 -47.04
CA ALA A 720 15.24 -4.96 -47.44
C ALA A 720 16.74 -4.73 -47.10
N ALA A 721 17.16 -5.07 -45.88
CA ALA A 721 18.56 -4.97 -45.45
C ALA A 721 19.48 -5.89 -46.28
N ARG A 722 19.04 -7.11 -46.60
CA ARG A 722 19.79 -8.05 -47.45
C ARG A 722 19.93 -7.57 -48.89
N ASP A 723 18.90 -6.93 -49.44
CA ASP A 723 18.95 -6.35 -50.78
C ASP A 723 19.87 -5.13 -50.81
N ALA A 724 19.70 -4.21 -49.86
CA ALA A 724 20.56 -3.03 -49.71
C ALA A 724 22.04 -3.41 -49.50
N ALA A 725 22.31 -4.48 -48.75
CA ALA A 725 23.67 -5.00 -48.56
C ALA A 725 24.33 -5.49 -49.87
N ARG A 726 23.55 -5.90 -50.88
CA ARG A 726 24.05 -6.39 -52.17
C ARG A 726 24.11 -5.30 -53.24
N HIS A 727 23.13 -4.40 -53.23
CA HIS A 727 22.81 -3.53 -54.36
C HIS A 727 22.64 -2.05 -54.00
N GLY A 728 22.53 -1.72 -52.70
CA GLY A 728 22.28 -0.37 -52.21
C GLY A 728 23.51 0.53 -52.12
N SER A 729 23.27 1.84 -52.01
CA SER A 729 24.29 2.79 -51.53
C SER A 729 24.59 2.55 -50.04
N GLU A 730 25.61 3.22 -49.52
CA GLU A 730 25.94 3.21 -48.08
C GLU A 730 24.77 3.70 -47.22
N SER A 731 24.29 4.93 -47.47
CA SER A 731 23.13 5.47 -46.77
C SER A 731 21.86 4.61 -46.91
N ALA A 732 21.61 3.98 -48.07
CA ALA A 732 20.45 3.09 -48.21
C ALA A 732 20.60 1.80 -47.38
N PHE A 733 21.83 1.32 -47.22
CA PHE A 733 22.11 0.17 -46.36
C PHE A 733 22.00 0.53 -44.88
N GLU A 734 22.50 1.69 -44.46
CA GLU A 734 22.39 2.18 -43.08
C GLU A 734 20.93 2.32 -42.64
N THR A 735 20.09 2.96 -43.47
CA THR A 735 18.65 3.06 -43.19
C THR A 735 18.00 1.68 -43.07
N ALA A 736 18.25 0.78 -44.02
CA ALA A 736 17.65 -0.56 -43.98
C ALA A 736 18.16 -1.41 -42.80
N LEU A 737 19.40 -1.19 -42.34
CA LEU A 737 19.95 -1.85 -41.16
C LEU A 737 19.32 -1.31 -39.87
N ALA A 738 19.10 0.00 -39.77
CA ALA A 738 18.40 0.61 -38.64
C ALA A 738 16.94 0.13 -38.56
N ASP A 739 16.23 0.09 -39.70
CA ASP A 739 14.87 -0.44 -39.78
C ASP A 739 14.82 -1.93 -39.36
N LEU A 740 15.81 -2.73 -39.79
CA LEU A 740 15.93 -4.14 -39.36
C LEU A 740 16.14 -4.24 -37.85
N ARG A 741 16.99 -3.40 -37.25
CA ARG A 741 17.21 -3.42 -35.80
C ARG A 741 15.96 -3.06 -35.02
N ALA A 742 15.31 -1.97 -35.37
CA ALA A 742 14.05 -1.59 -34.75
C ALA A 742 12.99 -2.70 -34.86
N ALA A 743 12.96 -3.45 -35.97
CA ALA A 743 12.07 -4.59 -36.13
C ALA A 743 12.51 -5.84 -35.33
N ILE A 744 13.81 -6.02 -35.08
CA ILE A 744 14.34 -7.08 -34.19
C ILE A 744 13.97 -6.76 -32.74
N ASP A 745 14.17 -5.52 -32.29
CA ASP A 745 13.89 -5.10 -30.91
C ASP A 745 12.38 -5.12 -30.59
N ALA A 746 11.54 -4.99 -31.62
CA ALA A 746 10.09 -5.09 -31.52
C ALA A 746 9.56 -6.54 -31.56
N LEU A 747 10.40 -7.57 -31.71
CA LEU A 747 9.95 -8.96 -31.76
C LEU A 747 9.33 -9.40 -30.43
N GLU A 748 8.08 -9.88 -30.50
CA GLU A 748 7.33 -10.36 -29.34
C GLU A 748 7.09 -11.86 -29.45
N LEU A 749 7.39 -12.60 -28.38
CA LEU A 749 7.12 -14.04 -28.31
C LEU A 749 5.61 -14.31 -28.34
N LEU A 750 5.20 -15.36 -29.06
CA LEU A 750 3.82 -15.82 -29.04
C LEU A 750 3.46 -16.42 -27.67
N ASN A 751 4.38 -17.21 -27.10
CA ASN A 751 4.26 -17.87 -25.81
C ASN A 751 5.50 -17.60 -24.93
N PRO A 752 5.69 -16.37 -24.40
CA PRO A 752 6.64 -16.13 -23.31
C PRO A 752 6.31 -17.04 -22.10
N ALA A 753 7.33 -17.46 -21.37
CA ALA A 753 7.19 -18.39 -20.25
C ALA A 753 7.74 -17.80 -18.95
N LEU A 754 7.01 -18.03 -17.85
CA LEU A 754 7.47 -17.79 -16.49
C LEU A 754 8.57 -18.79 -16.10
N PRO A 755 9.33 -18.56 -15.00
CA PRO A 755 10.37 -19.48 -14.55
C PRO A 755 9.91 -20.91 -14.27
N ASP A 756 8.64 -21.11 -13.93
CA ASP A 756 8.00 -22.41 -13.71
C ASP A 756 7.54 -23.09 -15.02
N GLY A 757 7.68 -22.42 -16.16
CA GLY A 757 7.33 -22.91 -17.49
C GLY A 757 5.90 -22.61 -17.93
N THR A 758 5.07 -22.02 -17.07
CA THR A 758 3.71 -21.60 -17.43
C THR A 758 3.71 -20.32 -18.27
N PHE A 759 2.58 -19.99 -18.88
CA PHE A 759 2.49 -18.86 -19.81
C PHE A 759 2.62 -17.50 -19.08
N ASP A 760 3.60 -16.69 -19.49
CA ASP A 760 3.72 -15.31 -19.00
C ASP A 760 2.72 -14.41 -19.74
N TYR A 761 1.57 -14.24 -19.11
CA TYR A 761 0.48 -13.45 -19.68
C TYR A 761 0.59 -11.95 -19.36
N ALA A 762 1.55 -11.50 -18.54
CA ALA A 762 1.53 -10.15 -17.97
C ALA A 762 1.63 -9.03 -19.04
N GLY A 763 2.41 -9.27 -20.09
CA GLY A 763 2.50 -8.41 -21.28
C GLY A 763 1.56 -8.79 -22.42
N ALA A 764 0.82 -9.89 -22.29
CA ALA A 764 0.04 -10.50 -23.37
C ALA A 764 -1.47 -10.23 -23.28
N VAL A 765 -1.92 -9.54 -22.23
CA VAL A 765 -3.35 -9.29 -21.96
C VAL A 765 -3.64 -7.82 -21.68
N ALA A 766 -4.83 -7.38 -22.05
CA ALA A 766 -5.42 -6.15 -21.54
C ALA A 766 -6.33 -6.48 -20.34
N PRO A 767 -6.02 -6.03 -19.11
CA PRO A 767 -6.88 -6.28 -17.95
C PRO A 767 -8.09 -5.35 -17.92
N ASN A 768 -9.22 -5.88 -17.44
CA ASN A 768 -10.41 -5.13 -17.07
C ASN A 768 -10.81 -5.49 -15.62
N GLY A 769 -11.01 -4.48 -14.77
CA GLY A 769 -11.32 -4.64 -13.34
C GLY A 769 -10.10 -4.57 -12.42
N ILE A 770 -8.88 -4.68 -12.96
CA ILE A 770 -7.60 -4.54 -12.25
C ILE A 770 -6.58 -3.73 -13.07
N THR A 771 -5.49 -3.31 -12.43
CA THR A 771 -4.41 -2.56 -13.10
C THR A 771 -3.37 -3.48 -13.72
N ALA A 772 -2.58 -2.98 -14.68
CA ALA A 772 -1.45 -3.74 -15.24
C ALA A 772 -0.41 -4.14 -14.17
N ALA A 773 -0.20 -3.29 -13.15
CA ALA A 773 0.68 -3.63 -12.03
C ALA A 773 0.15 -4.81 -11.20
N ALA A 774 -1.18 -4.89 -11.02
CA ALA A 774 -1.80 -6.04 -10.36
C ALA A 774 -1.68 -7.32 -11.19
N VAL A 775 -1.75 -7.24 -12.53
CA VAL A 775 -1.49 -8.38 -13.42
C VAL A 775 -0.04 -8.87 -13.28
N ALA A 776 0.93 -7.95 -13.25
CA ALA A 776 2.33 -8.29 -13.06
C ALA A 776 2.59 -8.95 -11.70
N ALA A 777 1.98 -8.44 -10.63
CA ALA A 777 2.07 -9.04 -9.28
C ALA A 777 1.55 -10.49 -9.28
N LEU A 778 0.46 -10.78 -10.00
CA LEU A 778 -0.07 -12.16 -10.08
C LEU A 778 0.89 -13.17 -10.75
N ALA A 779 1.94 -12.70 -11.42
CA ALA A 779 2.84 -13.53 -12.22
C ALA A 779 4.32 -13.42 -11.77
N ASP A 780 4.62 -12.77 -10.64
CA ASP A 780 5.99 -12.46 -10.24
C ASP A 780 6.66 -13.53 -9.35
N GLY A 781 5.89 -14.51 -8.87
CA GLY A 781 6.41 -15.59 -8.03
C GLY A 781 6.57 -15.21 -6.56
N ASP A 782 5.97 -14.11 -6.11
CA ASP A 782 6.02 -13.61 -4.74
C ASP A 782 4.60 -13.41 -4.19
N ASN A 783 4.10 -14.39 -3.42
CA ASN A 783 2.78 -14.35 -2.79
C ASN A 783 2.61 -13.28 -1.69
N THR A 784 3.65 -12.49 -1.40
CA THR A 784 3.56 -11.28 -0.57
C THR A 784 3.14 -10.05 -1.39
N THR A 785 3.31 -10.09 -2.72
CA THR A 785 2.61 -9.23 -3.68
C THR A 785 1.24 -9.84 -4.02
N HIS A 786 0.32 -9.03 -4.54
CA HIS A 786 -1.05 -9.50 -4.81
C HIS A 786 -1.82 -8.56 -5.76
N SER A 787 -2.99 -9.01 -6.21
CA SER A 787 -3.96 -8.28 -7.06
C SER A 787 -4.47 -6.93 -6.51
N GLY A 788 -4.11 -6.55 -5.29
CA GLY A 788 -4.82 -5.57 -4.47
C GLY A 788 -6.05 -6.15 -3.77
N ASP A 789 -6.68 -5.36 -2.90
CA ASP A 789 -7.92 -5.73 -2.20
C ASP A 789 -9.12 -5.44 -3.12
N LEU A 790 -9.54 -6.45 -3.87
CA LEU A 790 -10.59 -6.37 -4.87
C LEU A 790 -11.97 -6.33 -4.21
N ARG A 791 -12.82 -5.41 -4.69
CA ARG A 791 -14.21 -5.23 -4.23
C ARG A 791 -15.24 -5.63 -5.29
N SER A 792 -14.80 -5.78 -6.54
CA SER A 792 -15.57 -6.40 -7.61
C SER A 792 -15.57 -7.91 -7.44
N GLY A 793 -16.65 -8.59 -7.84
CA GLY A 793 -16.71 -10.06 -7.81
C GLY A 793 -15.85 -10.75 -8.85
N SER A 794 -15.29 -10.02 -9.82
CA SER A 794 -14.45 -10.56 -10.88
C SER A 794 -13.56 -9.52 -11.55
N PHE A 795 -12.62 -9.99 -12.36
CA PHE A 795 -11.87 -9.24 -13.36
C PHE A 795 -11.67 -10.10 -14.62
N THR A 796 -11.32 -9.49 -15.75
CA THR A 796 -11.13 -10.17 -17.03
C THR A 796 -9.78 -9.86 -17.65
N LEU A 797 -9.17 -10.85 -18.28
CA LEU A 797 -7.97 -10.75 -19.10
C LEU A 797 -8.37 -10.94 -20.58
N ASP A 798 -8.18 -9.92 -21.42
CA ASP A 798 -8.41 -9.98 -22.88
C ASP A 798 -7.08 -10.23 -23.61
N PHE A 799 -6.94 -11.37 -24.28
CA PHE A 799 -5.75 -11.72 -25.06
C PHE A 799 -5.66 -10.97 -26.39
N GLY A 800 -6.68 -10.20 -26.77
CA GLY A 800 -6.75 -9.45 -28.00
C GLY A 800 -7.46 -10.20 -29.12
N THR A 801 -7.84 -9.45 -30.17
CA THR A 801 -8.66 -9.94 -31.29
C THR A 801 -8.03 -11.10 -32.06
N ARG A 802 -6.69 -11.12 -32.14
CA ARG A 802 -5.90 -12.06 -32.95
C ARG A 802 -5.47 -13.33 -32.23
N TYR A 803 -5.79 -13.45 -30.94
CA TYR A 803 -5.22 -14.51 -30.11
C TYR A 803 -6.29 -15.32 -29.41
N ARG A 804 -6.03 -16.61 -29.22
CA ARG A 804 -6.81 -17.51 -28.37
C ARG A 804 -5.88 -18.30 -27.47
N VAL A 805 -6.26 -18.46 -26.21
CA VAL A 805 -5.54 -19.29 -25.24
C VAL A 805 -6.29 -20.60 -25.04
N ALA A 806 -5.61 -21.72 -25.21
CA ALA A 806 -6.08 -23.03 -24.77
C ALA A 806 -5.35 -23.38 -23.47
N VAL A 807 -6.10 -23.76 -22.44
CA VAL A 807 -5.58 -23.96 -21.08
C VAL A 807 -5.86 -25.39 -20.65
N ASP A 808 -4.87 -26.03 -20.03
CA ASP A 808 -4.99 -27.36 -19.44
C ASP A 808 -5.29 -27.27 -17.93
N ALA A 809 -4.67 -26.32 -17.23
CA ALA A 809 -4.90 -26.06 -15.80
C ALA A 809 -4.63 -24.60 -15.41
N PHE A 810 -5.20 -24.21 -14.27
CA PHE A 810 -4.92 -22.95 -13.59
C PHE A 810 -4.25 -23.23 -12.25
N ALA A 811 -3.23 -22.46 -11.88
CA ALA A 811 -2.72 -22.49 -10.50
C ALA A 811 -3.04 -21.19 -9.78
N PHE A 812 -3.46 -21.29 -8.54
CA PHE A 812 -3.76 -20.17 -7.66
C PHE A 812 -2.89 -20.25 -6.42
N GLN A 813 -2.40 -19.12 -5.96
CA GLN A 813 -1.85 -19.00 -4.62
C GLN A 813 -2.50 -17.82 -3.91
N ALA A 814 -2.98 -18.06 -2.70
CA ALA A 814 -3.48 -16.98 -1.89
C ALA A 814 -2.36 -16.01 -1.51
N ARG A 815 -2.75 -14.78 -1.20
CA ARG A 815 -1.86 -13.85 -0.50
C ARG A 815 -1.37 -14.48 0.80
N SER A 816 -0.08 -14.34 1.10
CA SER A 816 0.52 -14.87 2.34
C SER A 816 -0.29 -14.49 3.58
N LEU A 817 -0.53 -15.47 4.47
CA LEU A 817 -1.37 -15.37 5.69
C LEU A 817 -2.86 -15.04 5.50
N PHE A 818 -3.34 -14.90 4.26
CA PHE A 818 -4.75 -14.63 3.96
C PHE A 818 -5.35 -15.67 2.99
N PRO A 819 -5.29 -16.98 3.31
CA PRO A 819 -5.81 -18.06 2.46
C PRO A 819 -7.30 -17.91 2.15
N ASN A 820 -8.06 -17.38 3.10
CA ASN A 820 -9.48 -17.10 2.98
C ASN A 820 -9.81 -16.12 1.84
N ARG A 821 -8.90 -15.18 1.52
CA ARG A 821 -9.18 -14.10 0.57
C ARG A 821 -9.17 -14.53 -0.90
N SER A 822 -8.69 -15.72 -1.22
CA SER A 822 -8.81 -16.31 -2.55
C SER A 822 -9.78 -17.49 -2.58
N GLN A 823 -10.36 -17.90 -1.45
CA GLN A 823 -11.27 -19.05 -1.38
C GLN A 823 -12.55 -18.78 -2.19
N GLY A 824 -12.99 -19.75 -2.97
CA GLY A 824 -14.24 -19.65 -3.74
C GLY A 824 -14.10 -19.10 -5.16
N THR A 825 -12.87 -18.98 -5.67
CA THR A 825 -12.56 -18.42 -6.98
C THR A 825 -12.56 -19.48 -8.08
N ASN A 826 -13.14 -19.13 -9.23
CA ASN A 826 -13.16 -19.91 -10.47
C ASN A 826 -12.63 -19.11 -11.67
N VAL A 827 -12.33 -19.80 -12.77
CA VAL A 827 -12.03 -19.19 -14.08
C VAL A 827 -13.10 -19.54 -15.10
N TYR A 828 -13.46 -18.57 -15.92
CA TYR A 828 -14.37 -18.71 -17.05
C TYR A 828 -13.71 -18.33 -18.36
N GLY A 829 -14.01 -19.05 -19.44
CA GLY A 829 -13.56 -18.77 -20.80
C GLY A 829 -14.66 -18.10 -21.62
N SER A 830 -14.30 -17.17 -22.49
CA SER A 830 -15.23 -16.61 -23.48
C SER A 830 -14.55 -16.19 -24.77
N ASN A 831 -15.29 -16.23 -25.87
CA ASN A 831 -14.89 -15.67 -27.16
C ASN A 831 -15.60 -14.35 -27.49
N ASP A 832 -16.71 -14.04 -26.81
CA ASP A 832 -17.54 -12.85 -27.05
C ASP A 832 -17.61 -11.86 -25.88
N GLY A 833 -17.13 -12.25 -24.69
CA GLY A 833 -17.20 -11.48 -23.46
C GLY A 833 -18.62 -11.36 -22.89
N VAL A 834 -19.58 -12.12 -23.43
CA VAL A 834 -21.00 -12.14 -23.03
C VAL A 834 -21.40 -13.53 -22.55
N ALA A 835 -21.16 -14.57 -23.34
CA ALA A 835 -21.32 -15.97 -22.96
C ALA A 835 -20.02 -16.48 -22.30
N TRP A 836 -20.14 -17.10 -21.13
CA TRP A 836 -19.00 -17.54 -20.33
C TRP A 836 -19.14 -19.02 -19.96
N ASP A 837 -18.12 -19.80 -20.30
CA ASP A 837 -18.00 -21.22 -19.96
C ASP A 837 -17.18 -21.37 -18.68
N LEU A 838 -17.66 -22.12 -17.69
CA LEU A 838 -16.90 -22.42 -16.47
C LEU A 838 -15.76 -23.38 -16.81
N LEU A 839 -14.51 -22.98 -16.56
CA LEU A 839 -13.33 -23.78 -16.90
C LEU A 839 -12.80 -24.58 -15.73
N THR A 840 -12.79 -24.06 -14.51
CA THR A 840 -12.21 -24.77 -13.35
C THR A 840 -13.09 -25.94 -12.88
N GLU A 841 -12.49 -27.10 -12.57
CA GLU A 841 -13.22 -28.27 -12.05
C GLU A 841 -13.90 -28.04 -10.69
N HIS A 842 -13.34 -27.13 -9.89
CA HIS A 842 -13.88 -26.68 -8.62
C HIS A 842 -13.34 -25.29 -8.28
N ALA A 843 -14.01 -24.59 -7.35
CA ALA A 843 -13.50 -23.34 -6.80
C ALA A 843 -12.27 -23.59 -5.91
N THR A 844 -11.42 -22.57 -5.76
CA THR A 844 -10.27 -22.58 -4.85
C THR A 844 -10.65 -22.83 -3.39
N THR A 845 -9.76 -23.48 -2.66
CA THR A 845 -9.92 -23.79 -1.22
C THR A 845 -9.21 -22.77 -0.32
N GLU A 846 -9.43 -22.85 1.00
CA GLU A 846 -8.74 -22.01 1.99
C GLU A 846 -7.33 -22.55 2.26
N THR A 847 -6.36 -22.19 1.41
CA THR A 847 -4.94 -22.53 1.60
C THR A 847 -4.02 -21.42 1.10
N SER A 848 -2.85 -21.26 1.71
CA SER A 848 -1.80 -20.34 1.20
C SER A 848 -0.78 -21.04 0.30
N ARG A 849 -0.87 -22.37 0.20
CA ARG A 849 -0.12 -23.16 -0.78
C ARG A 849 -0.73 -22.98 -2.16
N THR A 850 0.10 -23.18 -3.18
CA THR A 850 -0.37 -23.19 -4.55
C THR A 850 -1.31 -24.37 -4.77
N GLU A 851 -2.51 -24.07 -5.28
CA GLU A 851 -3.51 -25.04 -5.69
C GLU A 851 -3.62 -25.03 -7.21
N THR A 852 -3.37 -26.19 -7.85
CA THR A 852 -3.55 -26.36 -9.30
C THR A 852 -4.89 -27.05 -9.55
N ILE A 853 -5.70 -26.44 -10.42
CA ILE A 853 -7.06 -26.85 -10.76
C ILE A 853 -7.11 -27.10 -12.27
N ASP A 854 -7.43 -28.34 -12.64
CA ASP A 854 -7.56 -28.73 -14.05
C ASP A 854 -8.76 -28.03 -14.71
N VAL A 855 -8.71 -27.90 -16.04
CA VAL A 855 -9.87 -27.49 -16.83
C VAL A 855 -10.89 -28.64 -16.92
N VAL A 856 -12.17 -28.32 -16.73
CA VAL A 856 -13.27 -29.29 -16.84
C VAL A 856 -13.20 -30.02 -18.19
N ALA A 857 -13.40 -31.33 -18.15
CA ALA A 857 -13.26 -32.19 -19.32
C ALA A 857 -14.16 -31.80 -20.52
N GLU A 858 -15.24 -31.03 -20.29
CA GLU A 858 -16.11 -30.51 -21.35
C GLU A 858 -15.42 -29.47 -22.23
N HIS A 859 -14.54 -28.64 -21.66
CA HIS A 859 -13.86 -27.52 -22.33
C HIS A 859 -12.37 -27.80 -22.59
N ALA A 860 -11.91 -29.02 -22.35
CA ALA A 860 -10.51 -29.41 -22.58
C ALA A 860 -10.10 -29.24 -24.06
N GLY A 861 -9.06 -28.45 -24.30
CA GLY A 861 -8.56 -28.13 -25.65
C GLY A 861 -9.37 -27.08 -26.42
N GLU A 862 -10.42 -26.51 -25.82
CA GLU A 862 -11.09 -25.33 -26.36
C GLU A 862 -10.21 -24.08 -26.13
N ALA A 863 -10.34 -23.10 -27.02
CA ALA A 863 -9.51 -21.90 -27.00
C ALA A 863 -10.36 -20.63 -26.91
N TYR A 864 -9.95 -19.71 -26.03
CA TYR A 864 -10.74 -18.54 -25.64
C TYR A 864 -9.95 -17.24 -25.83
N ARG A 865 -10.67 -16.15 -26.13
CA ARG A 865 -10.08 -14.80 -26.17
C ARG A 865 -10.03 -14.15 -24.79
N TYR A 866 -11.01 -14.44 -23.96
CA TYR A 866 -11.16 -13.85 -22.65
C TYR A 866 -11.06 -14.92 -21.57
N LEU A 867 -10.37 -14.60 -20.49
CA LEU A 867 -10.47 -15.33 -19.23
C LEU A 867 -11.02 -14.39 -18.17
N LYS A 868 -12.07 -14.81 -17.47
CA LYS A 868 -12.64 -14.08 -16.33
C LYS A 868 -12.37 -14.86 -15.05
N VAL A 869 -11.67 -14.22 -14.12
CA VAL A 869 -11.41 -14.75 -12.79
C VAL A 869 -12.47 -14.18 -11.85
N GLN A 870 -13.24 -15.04 -11.19
CA GLN A 870 -14.46 -14.67 -10.48
C GLN A 870 -14.58 -15.38 -9.14
N LEU A 871 -15.02 -14.65 -8.11
CA LEU A 871 -15.35 -15.16 -6.79
C LEU A 871 -16.84 -15.56 -6.76
N ASP A 872 -17.12 -16.86 -6.76
CA ASP A 872 -18.49 -17.40 -6.78
C ASP A 872 -18.96 -17.86 -5.40
N GLU A 873 -18.08 -18.56 -4.67
CA GLU A 873 -18.43 -19.25 -3.43
C GLU A 873 -17.53 -18.78 -2.28
N PRO A 874 -17.63 -17.51 -1.84
CA PRO A 874 -16.78 -17.03 -0.79
C PRO A 874 -16.93 -17.86 0.48
N GLY A 875 -15.80 -18.10 1.15
CA GLY A 875 -15.72 -18.79 2.43
C GLY A 875 -16.45 -18.09 3.57
N VAL A 876 -16.34 -18.68 4.77
CA VAL A 876 -16.84 -18.04 5.98
C VAL A 876 -16.01 -16.78 6.26
N PRO A 877 -16.61 -15.64 6.65
CA PRO A 877 -15.87 -14.48 7.11
C PRO A 877 -14.92 -14.82 8.27
N THR A 878 -13.62 -14.81 8.01
CA THR A 878 -12.55 -15.05 9.00
C THR A 878 -11.80 -13.78 9.39
N ASP A 879 -11.97 -12.68 8.63
CA ASP A 879 -11.50 -11.33 8.99
C ASP A 879 -12.62 -10.29 8.76
N PRO A 880 -12.55 -9.08 9.38
CA PRO A 880 -13.62 -8.08 9.29
C PRO A 880 -13.89 -7.56 7.87
N ALA A 881 -12.97 -7.79 6.94
CA ALA A 881 -13.00 -7.25 5.59
C ALA A 881 -13.50 -8.28 4.56
N TYR A 882 -13.31 -9.59 4.75
CA TYR A 882 -13.80 -10.66 3.85
C TYR A 882 -15.24 -11.10 4.18
N PRO A 883 -16.12 -11.39 3.19
CA PRO A 883 -15.95 -11.35 1.72
C PRO A 883 -16.21 -9.96 1.11
N GLY A 884 -16.13 -8.89 1.91
CA GLY A 884 -16.20 -7.51 1.43
C GLY A 884 -15.00 -7.07 0.57
N ILE A 885 -13.87 -7.79 0.69
CA ILE A 885 -12.69 -7.73 -0.16
C ILE A 885 -12.21 -9.16 -0.47
N TRP A 886 -11.54 -9.36 -1.60
CA TRP A 886 -10.84 -10.61 -1.93
C TRP A 886 -9.52 -10.28 -2.67
N SER A 887 -8.56 -11.21 -2.68
CA SER A 887 -7.25 -10.99 -3.29
C SER A 887 -6.57 -12.30 -3.65
N ILE A 888 -5.82 -12.29 -4.74
CA ILE A 888 -4.98 -13.42 -5.16
C ILE A 888 -3.51 -12.97 -5.09
N GLY A 889 -2.65 -13.82 -4.54
CA GLY A 889 -1.19 -13.63 -4.54
C GLY A 889 -0.63 -13.95 -5.92
N GLU A 890 -0.74 -15.22 -6.33
CA GLU A 890 -0.27 -15.71 -7.63
C GLU A 890 -1.38 -16.35 -8.46
N PHE A 891 -1.30 -16.19 -9.78
CA PHE A 891 -2.13 -16.87 -10.76
C PHE A 891 -1.26 -17.40 -11.91
N ARG A 892 -1.45 -18.67 -12.29
CA ARG A 892 -0.74 -19.33 -13.40
C ARG A 892 -1.71 -19.85 -14.42
N ILE A 893 -1.33 -19.72 -15.69
CA ILE A 893 -2.03 -20.29 -16.83
C ILE A 893 -1.12 -21.36 -17.43
N ASP A 894 -1.42 -22.63 -17.17
CA ASP A 894 -0.76 -23.74 -17.85
C ASP A 894 -1.47 -23.98 -19.18
N GLY A 895 -0.93 -23.41 -20.25
CA GLY A 895 -1.56 -23.41 -21.55
C GLY A 895 -0.75 -22.69 -22.61
N GLU A 896 -1.28 -22.67 -23.83
CA GLU A 896 -0.63 -22.06 -24.99
C GLU A 896 -1.57 -21.07 -25.69
N ARG A 897 -1.02 -19.91 -26.03
CA ARG A 897 -1.64 -18.92 -26.90
C ARG A 897 -1.34 -19.25 -28.37
N THR A 898 -2.37 -19.12 -29.19
CA THR A 898 -2.32 -19.33 -30.65
C THR A 898 -2.89 -18.12 -31.38
N GLU A 899 -2.45 -17.92 -32.62
CA GLU A 899 -3.00 -16.89 -33.50
C GLU A 899 -4.20 -17.43 -34.28
N VAL A 900 -5.21 -16.57 -34.44
CA VAL A 900 -6.34 -16.79 -35.34
C VAL A 900 -6.25 -15.82 -36.53
N PRO A 901 -6.77 -16.18 -37.73
CA PRO A 901 -6.72 -15.30 -38.88
C PRO A 901 -7.39 -13.94 -38.59
N GLY A 902 -6.69 -12.84 -38.90
CA GLY A 902 -7.20 -11.47 -38.71
C GLY A 902 -6.09 -10.44 -38.50
N THR A 903 -6.31 -9.20 -38.95
CA THR A 903 -5.31 -8.10 -38.83
C THR A 903 -5.86 -6.84 -38.18
N VAL A 904 -7.08 -6.88 -37.66
CA VAL A 904 -7.64 -5.81 -36.81
C VAL A 904 -7.05 -5.95 -35.41
N ASP A 905 -6.60 -4.84 -34.83
CA ASP A 905 -5.99 -4.77 -33.48
C ASP A 905 -6.70 -3.80 -32.54
N THR A 906 -7.45 -2.85 -33.09
CA THR A 906 -8.09 -1.79 -32.33
C THR A 906 -9.56 -1.71 -32.71
N VAL A 907 -10.42 -1.75 -31.69
CA VAL A 907 -11.87 -1.63 -31.84
C VAL A 907 -12.41 -0.76 -30.72
N THR A 908 -13.21 0.24 -31.07
CA THR A 908 -13.94 1.09 -30.11
C THR A 908 -15.41 1.13 -30.47
N VAL A 909 -16.27 1.15 -29.45
CA VAL A 909 -17.72 1.33 -29.61
C VAL A 909 -18.19 2.50 -28.75
N SER A 910 -19.09 3.29 -29.29
CA SER A 910 -19.69 4.42 -28.57
C SER A 910 -21.07 4.74 -29.13
N SER A 911 -21.82 5.51 -28.36
CA SER A 911 -23.05 6.16 -28.83
C SER A 911 -23.11 7.56 -28.21
N PRO A 912 -23.37 8.61 -29.01
CA PRO A 912 -23.54 9.96 -28.49
C PRO A 912 -24.85 10.12 -27.71
N ASP A 913 -25.79 9.20 -27.90
CA ASP A 913 -27.11 9.21 -27.27
C ASP A 913 -27.12 8.41 -25.95
N ALA A 914 -26.05 7.64 -25.69
CA ALA A 914 -26.00 6.74 -24.55
C ALA A 914 -25.94 7.46 -23.18
N LEU A 915 -26.67 6.90 -22.22
CA LEU A 915 -26.57 7.25 -20.81
C LEU A 915 -25.58 6.29 -20.12
N ALA A 916 -24.32 6.73 -19.96
CA ALA A 916 -23.24 5.90 -19.42
C ALA A 916 -23.16 4.52 -20.11
N GLY A 917 -23.16 4.52 -21.44
CA GLY A 917 -23.10 3.30 -22.26
C GLY A 917 -24.45 2.60 -22.47
N ARG A 918 -25.52 2.95 -21.74
CA ARG A 918 -26.86 2.40 -22.02
C ARG A 918 -27.49 3.04 -23.26
N VAL A 919 -27.99 2.21 -24.16
CA VAL A 919 -28.63 2.57 -25.42
C VAL A 919 -29.99 1.90 -25.59
N THR A 920 -30.85 2.53 -26.37
CA THR A 920 -32.23 2.11 -26.64
C THR A 920 -32.56 2.19 -28.13
N ALA A 921 -33.74 1.69 -28.51
CA ALA A 921 -34.21 1.77 -29.89
C ALA A 921 -34.32 3.24 -30.35
N GLY A 922 -33.65 3.57 -31.45
CA GLY A 922 -33.55 4.92 -32.00
C GLY A 922 -32.20 5.60 -31.75
N ASP A 923 -31.36 5.07 -30.85
CA ASP A 923 -30.03 5.62 -30.58
C ASP A 923 -29.04 5.28 -31.69
N THR A 924 -28.12 6.20 -31.96
CA THR A 924 -27.07 6.03 -32.96
C THR A 924 -25.86 5.35 -32.33
N VAL A 925 -25.33 4.32 -32.98
CA VAL A 925 -24.09 3.64 -32.56
C VAL A 925 -22.98 3.93 -33.56
N HIS A 926 -21.78 4.16 -33.03
CA HIS A 926 -20.55 4.30 -33.80
C HIS A 926 -19.54 3.23 -33.38
N VAL A 927 -19.05 2.50 -34.37
CA VAL A 927 -17.93 1.57 -34.21
C VAL A 927 -16.78 2.05 -35.10
N SER A 928 -15.59 2.10 -34.53
CA SER A 928 -14.37 2.44 -35.25
C SER A 928 -13.33 1.37 -35.00
N PHE A 929 -12.65 0.94 -36.07
CA PHE A 929 -11.62 -0.08 -35.99
C PHE A 929 -10.58 0.09 -37.10
N ALA A 930 -9.37 -0.40 -36.84
CA ALA A 930 -8.26 -0.33 -37.78
C ALA A 930 -7.59 -1.69 -37.95
N SER A 931 -7.05 -1.88 -39.15
CA SER A 931 -6.28 -3.06 -39.55
C SER A 931 -4.94 -2.66 -40.15
N ALA A 932 -3.90 -3.45 -39.89
CA ALA A 932 -2.56 -3.22 -40.44
C ALA A 932 -2.48 -3.50 -41.96
N THR A 933 -3.39 -4.32 -42.49
CA THR A 933 -3.49 -4.63 -43.92
C THR A 933 -4.92 -4.45 -44.43
N PRO A 934 -5.13 -4.15 -45.73
CA PRO A 934 -6.48 -3.95 -46.24
C PRO A 934 -7.36 -5.19 -46.05
N ILE A 935 -8.57 -5.00 -45.54
CA ILE A 935 -9.56 -6.07 -45.31
C ILE A 935 -10.80 -5.87 -46.20
N THR A 936 -11.52 -6.95 -46.49
CA THR A 936 -12.74 -6.94 -47.32
C THR A 936 -13.90 -7.68 -46.67
N ASP A 937 -15.07 -7.67 -47.33
CA ASP A 937 -16.28 -8.39 -46.90
C ASP A 937 -16.68 -8.10 -45.45
N VAL A 938 -16.49 -6.84 -45.05
CA VAL A 938 -16.72 -6.36 -43.68
C VAL A 938 -18.22 -6.33 -43.37
N ALA A 939 -18.61 -7.03 -42.30
CA ALA A 939 -19.93 -6.96 -41.69
C ALA A 939 -19.79 -6.63 -40.20
N VAL A 940 -20.48 -5.57 -39.76
CA VAL A 940 -20.45 -5.13 -38.36
C VAL A 940 -21.86 -5.24 -37.80
N THR A 941 -22.00 -5.86 -36.63
CA THR A 941 -23.25 -5.93 -35.90
C THR A 941 -23.10 -5.53 -34.43
N ILE A 942 -24.14 -4.95 -33.85
CA ILE A 942 -24.25 -4.66 -32.41
C ILE A 942 -25.58 -5.21 -31.91
N GLY A 943 -25.57 -6.08 -30.90
CA GLY A 943 -26.77 -6.79 -30.45
C GLY A 943 -27.46 -7.56 -31.59
N GLY A 944 -26.69 -8.10 -32.54
CA GLY A 944 -27.19 -8.79 -33.74
C GLY A 944 -27.76 -7.88 -34.84
N GLN A 945 -27.75 -6.55 -34.65
CA GLN A 945 -28.25 -5.59 -35.63
C GLN A 945 -27.11 -5.04 -36.50
N ALA A 946 -27.29 -5.02 -37.81
CA ALA A 946 -26.26 -4.58 -38.76
C ALA A 946 -26.01 -3.06 -38.72
N LEU A 947 -24.74 -2.67 -38.78
CA LEU A 947 -24.28 -1.30 -38.95
C LEU A 947 -23.69 -1.09 -40.35
N ASP A 948 -23.87 0.11 -40.92
CA ASP A 948 -23.32 0.45 -42.22
C ASP A 948 -21.82 0.75 -42.09
N ALA A 949 -20.97 -0.22 -42.48
CA ALA A 949 -19.52 -0.10 -42.44
C ALA A 949 -18.96 0.52 -43.73
N VAL A 950 -18.09 1.52 -43.58
CA VAL A 950 -17.41 2.20 -44.70
C VAL A 950 -15.92 2.39 -44.44
N SER A 951 -15.13 2.27 -45.50
CA SER A 951 -13.70 2.60 -45.51
C SER A 951 -13.30 3.20 -46.85
N ALA A 952 -12.34 4.12 -46.82
CA ALA A 952 -11.76 4.74 -48.02
C ALA A 952 -10.51 4.01 -48.53
N ASP A 953 -9.79 3.33 -47.64
CA ASP A 953 -8.48 2.71 -47.89
C ASP A 953 -8.45 1.21 -47.58
N GLY A 954 -9.50 0.66 -46.99
CA GLY A 954 -9.59 -0.73 -46.54
C GLY A 954 -8.86 -0.98 -45.22
N LEU A 955 -8.23 0.03 -44.62
CA LEU A 955 -7.44 -0.05 -43.39
C LEU A 955 -8.20 0.50 -42.19
N ALA A 956 -8.78 1.69 -42.34
CA ALA A 956 -9.57 2.35 -41.31
C ALA A 956 -11.06 2.26 -41.63
N TRP A 957 -11.84 1.70 -40.72
CA TRP A 957 -13.27 1.46 -40.90
C TRP A 957 -14.08 2.21 -39.86
N ASN A 958 -15.19 2.77 -40.32
CA ASN A 958 -16.22 3.35 -39.47
C ASN A 958 -17.54 2.67 -39.81
N ALA A 959 -18.21 2.11 -38.81
CA ALA A 959 -19.56 1.62 -38.94
C ALA A 959 -20.52 2.47 -38.12
N THR A 960 -21.67 2.80 -38.69
CA THR A 960 -22.70 3.59 -38.02
C THR A 960 -24.08 3.05 -38.35
N GLY A 961 -24.97 3.08 -37.38
CA GLY A 961 -26.35 2.66 -37.55
C GLY A 961 -27.24 3.18 -36.43
N VAL A 962 -28.54 3.16 -36.67
CA VAL A 962 -29.56 3.47 -35.66
C VAL A 962 -30.15 2.16 -35.18
N LEU A 963 -30.19 1.98 -33.86
CA LEU A 963 -30.70 0.76 -33.25
C LEU A 963 -32.21 0.64 -33.46
N GLY A 964 -32.65 -0.54 -33.88
CA GLY A 964 -34.04 -0.97 -33.79
C GLY A 964 -34.37 -1.52 -32.40
N ASP A 965 -35.46 -2.27 -32.30
CA ASP A 965 -35.87 -2.89 -31.04
C ASP A 965 -34.76 -3.80 -30.48
N LEU A 966 -34.44 -3.61 -29.21
CA LEU A 966 -33.49 -4.42 -28.46
C LEU A 966 -34.23 -5.32 -27.47
N ASP A 967 -33.58 -6.39 -27.03
CA ASP A 967 -33.94 -7.04 -25.77
C ASP A 967 -33.14 -6.36 -24.66
N GLY A 968 -33.73 -6.19 -23.47
CA GLY A 968 -33.16 -5.29 -22.46
C GLY A 968 -32.41 -5.93 -21.30
N GLY A 969 -31.57 -5.11 -20.66
CA GLY A 969 -30.95 -5.37 -19.35
C GLY A 969 -29.49 -5.81 -19.37
N GLY A 970 -28.82 -5.86 -20.54
CA GLY A 970 -27.49 -6.47 -20.65
C GLY A 970 -26.54 -5.84 -21.67
N ARG A 971 -25.27 -6.23 -21.58
CA ARG A 971 -24.21 -5.82 -22.52
C ARG A 971 -24.53 -6.35 -23.92
N LEU A 972 -24.38 -5.49 -24.93
CA LEU A 972 -24.52 -5.86 -26.34
C LEU A 972 -23.22 -6.46 -26.88
N ASP A 973 -23.33 -7.60 -27.58
CA ASP A 973 -22.23 -8.12 -28.38
C ASP A 973 -21.98 -7.21 -29.58
N LEU A 974 -20.72 -6.83 -29.77
CA LEU A 974 -20.23 -6.16 -30.97
C LEU A 974 -19.50 -7.20 -31.80
N ALA A 975 -20.02 -7.61 -32.94
CA ALA A 975 -19.35 -8.57 -33.82
C ALA A 975 -18.87 -7.90 -35.12
N ILE A 976 -17.62 -8.17 -35.51
CA ILE A 976 -17.02 -7.73 -36.78
C ILE A 976 -16.49 -8.96 -37.52
N ASP A 977 -17.16 -9.30 -38.62
CA ASP A 977 -16.69 -10.29 -39.60
C ASP A 977 -15.94 -9.59 -40.73
N HIS A 978 -14.85 -10.19 -41.19
CA HIS A 978 -14.07 -9.66 -42.30
C HIS A 978 -13.23 -10.75 -42.98
N THR A 979 -12.75 -10.46 -44.18
CA THR A 979 -11.79 -11.29 -44.93
C THR A 979 -10.45 -10.57 -45.02
N THR A 980 -9.37 -11.32 -44.79
CA THR A 980 -7.99 -10.82 -44.86
C THR A 980 -7.57 -10.51 -46.30
N VAL A 981 -6.45 -9.79 -46.48
CA VAL A 981 -5.89 -9.46 -47.80
C VAL A 981 -5.57 -10.71 -48.64
N ASP A 982 -5.29 -11.84 -47.99
CA ASP A 982 -4.99 -13.12 -48.63
C ASP A 982 -6.24 -13.94 -49.00
N GLY A 983 -7.44 -13.41 -48.71
CA GLY A 983 -8.72 -14.05 -49.01
C GLY A 983 -9.14 -15.11 -48.01
N GLU A 984 -8.55 -15.13 -46.81
CA GLU A 984 -8.94 -15.99 -45.70
C GLU A 984 -10.00 -15.31 -44.83
N GLU A 985 -11.04 -16.06 -44.44
CA GLU A 985 -12.06 -15.60 -43.50
C GLU A 985 -11.43 -15.44 -42.11
N ALA A 986 -11.49 -14.22 -41.57
CA ALA A 986 -10.92 -13.91 -40.26
C ALA A 986 -11.83 -14.41 -39.13
N ALA A 987 -11.27 -14.62 -37.95
CA ALA A 987 -12.07 -14.87 -36.76
C ALA A 987 -12.96 -13.65 -36.47
N THR A 988 -14.23 -13.90 -36.16
CA THR A 988 -15.16 -12.86 -35.74
C THR A 988 -14.60 -12.13 -34.53
N ILE A 989 -14.55 -10.81 -34.62
CA ILE A 989 -14.09 -9.97 -33.51
C ILE A 989 -15.29 -9.59 -32.68
N HIS A 990 -15.27 -10.02 -31.43
CA HIS A 990 -16.28 -9.65 -30.46
C HIS A 990 -15.80 -8.54 -29.52
N GLY A 991 -16.66 -7.59 -29.16
CA GLY A 991 -16.36 -6.53 -28.21
C GLY A 991 -15.26 -5.54 -28.66
N ALA A 992 -15.05 -4.51 -27.84
CA ALA A 992 -14.01 -3.52 -28.05
C ALA A 992 -12.69 -3.91 -27.37
N THR A 993 -11.55 -3.44 -27.88
CA THR A 993 -10.22 -3.74 -27.31
C THR A 993 -9.83 -2.81 -26.16
N GLY A 994 -10.51 -1.67 -26.02
CA GLY A 994 -10.28 -0.69 -24.93
C GLY A 994 -11.26 -0.80 -23.75
N GLY A 995 -11.99 -1.91 -23.63
CA GLY A 995 -12.97 -2.12 -22.55
C GLY A 995 -14.29 -1.33 -22.69
N THR A 996 -14.46 -0.50 -23.72
CA THR A 996 -15.74 0.18 -23.98
C THR A 996 -16.84 -0.82 -24.33
N ALA A 997 -18.02 -0.65 -23.75
CA ALA A 997 -19.19 -1.47 -24.02
C ALA A 997 -20.45 -0.61 -24.13
N LEU A 998 -21.48 -1.16 -24.79
CA LEU A 998 -22.83 -0.62 -24.77
C LEU A 998 -23.78 -1.62 -24.12
N TYR A 999 -24.79 -1.10 -23.41
CA TYR A 999 -25.79 -1.88 -22.70
C TYR A 999 -27.16 -1.61 -23.32
N GLY A 1000 -27.80 -2.64 -23.85
CA GLY A 1000 -29.06 -2.51 -24.56
C GLY A 1000 -30.25 -2.56 -23.61
N SER A 1001 -31.23 -1.70 -23.86
CA SER A 1001 -32.56 -1.82 -23.26
C SER A 1001 -33.67 -1.47 -24.22
N ASP A 1002 -34.81 -2.13 -24.06
CA ASP A 1002 -36.07 -1.64 -24.58
C ASP A 1002 -36.78 -0.73 -23.58
N GLU A 1003 -37.65 0.15 -24.08
CA GLU A 1003 -38.45 1.08 -23.25
C GLU A 1003 -39.97 0.84 -23.39
N ARG A 1004 -40.37 -0.31 -23.94
CA ARG A 1004 -41.78 -0.56 -24.33
C ARG A 1004 -42.73 -0.59 -23.12
N ASP A 1005 -42.23 -1.01 -21.97
CA ASP A 1005 -42.97 -1.15 -20.72
C ASP A 1005 -42.34 -0.32 -19.57
N LEU A 1006 -41.65 0.78 -19.91
CA LEU A 1006 -41.03 1.66 -18.91
C LEU A 1006 -42.10 2.35 -18.05
N ILE A 1007 -41.99 2.19 -16.74
CA ILE A 1007 -42.86 2.84 -15.76
C ILE A 1007 -42.26 4.19 -15.38
N ASP A 1008 -43.07 5.26 -15.46
CA ASP A 1008 -42.70 6.58 -14.97
C ASP A 1008 -42.77 6.62 -13.43
N LEU A 1009 -41.69 6.17 -12.77
CA LEU A 1009 -41.56 6.23 -11.32
C LEU A 1009 -41.60 7.66 -10.77
N ALA A 1010 -41.22 8.67 -11.56
CA ALA A 1010 -41.24 10.06 -11.12
C ALA A 1010 -42.68 10.59 -10.94
N ALA A 1011 -43.68 9.92 -11.52
CA ALA A 1011 -45.09 10.21 -11.31
C ALA A 1011 -45.67 9.63 -10.01
N ALA A 1012 -44.98 8.65 -9.39
CA ALA A 1012 -45.39 8.05 -8.11
C ALA A 1012 -44.95 8.92 -6.92
N GLU A 1013 -45.74 8.92 -5.84
CA GLU A 1013 -45.43 9.71 -4.65
C GLU A 1013 -44.41 8.96 -3.77
N VAL A 1014 -43.33 9.62 -3.38
CA VAL A 1014 -42.37 9.05 -2.42
C VAL A 1014 -42.96 9.16 -1.01
N VAL A 1015 -43.13 8.03 -0.33
CA VAL A 1015 -43.82 7.95 0.96
C VAL A 1015 -42.96 7.35 2.07
N THR A 1016 -43.28 7.72 3.30
CA THR A 1016 -42.75 7.14 4.53
C THR A 1016 -43.36 5.76 4.79
N ALA A 1017 -42.86 5.04 5.80
CA ALA A 1017 -43.45 3.77 6.24
C ALA A 1017 -44.92 3.89 6.73
N ALA A 1018 -45.39 5.11 7.03
CA ALA A 1018 -46.79 5.37 7.39
C ALA A 1018 -47.68 5.69 6.18
N GLY A 1019 -47.11 5.81 4.98
CA GLY A 1019 -47.82 6.20 3.75
C GLY A 1019 -47.96 7.72 3.59
N ASP A 1020 -47.38 8.54 4.47
CA ASP A 1020 -47.35 10.00 4.33
C ASP A 1020 -46.21 10.42 3.37
N PRO A 1021 -46.32 11.57 2.67
CA PRO A 1021 -45.28 12.05 1.76
C PRO A 1021 -43.92 12.23 2.47
N ASP A 1022 -42.82 11.80 1.83
CA ASP A 1022 -41.46 11.86 2.39
C ASP A 1022 -40.59 12.90 1.65
N PRO A 1023 -40.61 14.18 2.08
CA PRO A 1023 -39.80 15.22 1.45
C PRO A 1023 -38.30 15.07 1.69
N ALA A 1024 -37.86 14.23 2.64
CA ALA A 1024 -36.44 14.00 2.90
C ALA A 1024 -35.85 13.03 1.86
N LYS A 1025 -36.62 12.01 1.45
CA LYS A 1025 -36.19 11.02 0.45
C LYS A 1025 -36.54 11.41 -1.00
N ALA A 1026 -37.52 12.28 -1.21
CA ALA A 1026 -37.91 12.71 -2.55
C ALA A 1026 -36.75 13.26 -3.43
N PRO A 1027 -35.79 14.08 -2.92
CA PRO A 1027 -34.65 14.51 -3.72
C PRO A 1027 -33.72 13.35 -4.15
N HIS A 1028 -33.57 12.33 -3.31
CA HIS A 1028 -32.76 11.16 -3.65
C HIS A 1028 -33.45 10.29 -4.71
N ALA A 1029 -34.77 10.11 -4.62
CA ALA A 1029 -35.55 9.47 -5.68
C ALA A 1029 -35.40 10.22 -7.00
N ALA A 1030 -35.48 11.55 -6.98
CA ALA A 1030 -35.30 12.36 -8.18
C ALA A 1030 -33.89 12.20 -8.78
N ALA A 1031 -32.85 12.18 -7.93
CA ALA A 1031 -31.45 12.07 -8.37
C ALA A 1031 -31.11 10.72 -9.02
N MET A 1032 -31.82 9.63 -8.71
CA MET A 1032 -31.62 8.32 -9.36
C MET A 1032 -32.52 8.12 -10.60
N LEU A 1033 -33.34 9.13 -10.96
CA LEU A 1033 -34.30 9.07 -12.07
C LEU A 1033 -34.08 10.20 -13.07
N ASP A 1034 -32.97 10.97 -12.96
CA ASP A 1034 -32.77 12.21 -13.72
C ASP A 1034 -32.04 12.04 -15.05
N GLY A 1035 -31.58 10.83 -15.36
CA GLY A 1035 -30.92 10.53 -16.63
C GLY A 1035 -29.49 11.08 -16.68
N ASN A 1036 -28.79 11.12 -15.55
CA ASN A 1036 -27.44 11.62 -15.43
C ASN A 1036 -26.61 10.75 -14.47
N ALA A 1037 -25.70 9.94 -15.04
CA ALA A 1037 -24.82 9.06 -14.26
C ALA A 1037 -23.84 9.76 -13.29
N ALA A 1038 -23.70 11.09 -13.38
CA ALA A 1038 -22.89 11.88 -12.45
C ALA A 1038 -23.68 12.35 -11.21
N THR A 1039 -25.01 12.25 -11.23
CA THR A 1039 -25.88 12.41 -10.07
C THR A 1039 -26.22 11.04 -9.49
N PHE A 1040 -26.50 11.01 -8.20
CA PHE A 1040 -26.81 9.78 -7.51
C PHE A 1040 -27.65 10.04 -6.26
N SER A 1041 -28.41 9.03 -5.90
CA SER A 1041 -29.03 8.92 -4.59
C SER A 1041 -28.00 8.62 -3.50
N ASP A 1042 -28.31 8.97 -2.25
CA ASP A 1042 -27.47 8.69 -1.08
C ASP A 1042 -28.44 8.53 0.11
N VAL A 1043 -29.32 7.53 0.01
CA VAL A 1043 -30.46 7.39 0.95
C VAL A 1043 -29.95 6.83 2.28
N PRO A 1044 -30.02 7.59 3.39
CA PRO A 1044 -29.57 7.12 4.69
C PRO A 1044 -30.60 6.19 5.33
N ALA A 1045 -30.19 5.49 6.39
CA ALA A 1045 -31.11 4.70 7.21
C ALA A 1045 -32.12 5.61 7.92
N ILE A 1046 -33.38 5.16 7.96
CA ILE A 1046 -34.40 5.67 8.88
C ILE A 1046 -34.85 4.49 9.74
N ASP A 1047 -34.82 4.66 11.07
CA ASP A 1047 -35.14 3.61 12.04
C ASP A 1047 -34.36 2.29 11.82
N GLY A 1048 -33.09 2.42 11.42
CA GLY A 1048 -32.19 1.29 11.17
C GLY A 1048 -32.45 0.53 9.87
N ARG A 1049 -33.27 1.07 8.95
CA ARG A 1049 -33.56 0.46 7.64
C ARG A 1049 -33.23 1.41 6.49
N PHE A 1050 -32.54 0.90 5.47
CA PHE A 1050 -32.22 1.64 4.25
C PHE A 1050 -33.23 1.30 3.17
N HIS A 1051 -34.17 2.22 2.93
CA HIS A 1051 -35.17 2.02 1.91
C HIS A 1051 -35.73 3.32 1.36
N LEU A 1052 -36.28 3.28 0.15
CA LEU A 1052 -37.06 4.35 -0.46
C LEU A 1052 -38.30 3.74 -1.13
N THR A 1053 -39.48 4.29 -0.83
CA THR A 1053 -40.76 3.70 -1.21
C THR A 1053 -41.56 4.65 -2.10
N TRP A 1054 -42.07 4.13 -3.22
CA TRP A 1054 -43.02 4.79 -4.11
C TRP A 1054 -44.43 4.23 -3.89
N ASP A 1055 -45.42 5.12 -3.78
CA ASP A 1055 -46.86 4.81 -3.79
C ASP A 1055 -47.47 5.19 -5.14
N PHE A 1056 -48.08 4.21 -5.81
CA PHE A 1056 -48.79 4.40 -7.07
C PHE A 1056 -50.25 4.86 -6.89
N GLY A 1057 -50.76 4.86 -5.66
CA GLY A 1057 -52.09 5.35 -5.29
C GLY A 1057 -53.16 4.26 -5.13
N ASP A 1058 -54.29 4.64 -4.55
CA ASP A 1058 -55.44 3.75 -4.33
C ASP A 1058 -55.94 3.14 -5.65
N GLY A 1059 -55.95 1.81 -5.75
CA GLY A 1059 -56.45 1.07 -6.91
C GLY A 1059 -55.45 0.95 -8.08
N ALA A 1060 -54.22 1.45 -7.90
CA ALA A 1060 -53.11 1.21 -8.81
C ALA A 1060 -52.27 0.01 -8.35
N HIS A 1061 -51.85 -0.83 -9.29
CA HIS A 1061 -50.96 -1.97 -9.02
C HIS A 1061 -49.87 -2.03 -10.09
N VAL A 1062 -48.60 -2.03 -9.66
CA VAL A 1062 -47.44 -2.34 -10.49
C VAL A 1062 -47.15 -3.84 -10.47
N VAL A 1063 -47.06 -4.45 -11.65
CA VAL A 1063 -46.46 -5.75 -11.87
C VAL A 1063 -45.07 -5.50 -12.44
N LEU A 1064 -44.02 -5.86 -11.71
CA LEU A 1064 -42.63 -5.66 -12.12
C LEU A 1064 -42.18 -6.80 -13.03
N ASP A 1065 -41.59 -6.47 -14.18
CA ASP A 1065 -40.97 -7.43 -15.09
C ASP A 1065 -39.45 -7.39 -14.96
N ARG A 1066 -38.84 -6.19 -14.90
CA ARG A 1066 -37.39 -5.99 -14.77
C ARG A 1066 -37.09 -4.60 -14.16
N ALA A 1067 -35.91 -4.43 -13.57
CA ALA A 1067 -35.32 -3.11 -13.34
C ALA A 1067 -33.91 -3.02 -13.96
N ASP A 1068 -33.59 -1.91 -14.62
CA ASP A 1068 -32.22 -1.59 -14.98
C ASP A 1068 -31.64 -0.63 -13.94
N LEU A 1069 -30.44 -0.93 -13.45
CA LEU A 1069 -29.77 -0.18 -12.39
C LEU A 1069 -28.34 0.18 -12.79
N LEU A 1070 -27.95 1.42 -12.51
CA LEU A 1070 -26.57 1.89 -12.56
C LEU A 1070 -26.12 2.31 -11.17
N ALA A 1071 -25.06 1.68 -10.68
CA ALA A 1071 -24.43 2.06 -9.43
C ALA A 1071 -23.88 3.49 -9.48
N ARG A 1072 -23.75 4.14 -8.32
CA ARG A 1072 -22.88 5.31 -8.20
C ARG A 1072 -21.47 4.99 -8.73
N GLN A 1073 -20.93 5.87 -9.57
CA GLN A 1073 -19.71 5.66 -10.35
C GLN A 1073 -18.42 5.88 -9.53
N ASP A 1074 -18.38 5.35 -8.31
CA ASP A 1074 -17.22 5.33 -7.43
C ASP A 1074 -17.23 4.11 -6.49
N ASN A 1075 -16.23 4.01 -5.62
CA ASN A 1075 -16.12 2.88 -4.70
C ASN A 1075 -17.34 2.74 -3.76
N ASN A 1076 -18.02 3.84 -3.40
CA ASN A 1076 -19.19 3.79 -2.52
C ASN A 1076 -20.35 3.04 -3.18
N GLY A 1077 -20.56 3.24 -4.49
CA GLY A 1077 -21.54 2.45 -5.24
C GLY A 1077 -21.27 0.96 -5.07
N MET A 1078 -20.03 0.52 -5.28
CA MET A 1078 -19.63 -0.89 -5.16
C MET A 1078 -19.82 -1.46 -3.75
N ILE A 1079 -19.35 -0.74 -2.71
CA ILE A 1079 -19.33 -1.30 -1.34
C ILE A 1079 -20.68 -1.28 -0.65
N ARG A 1080 -21.62 -0.43 -1.09
CA ARG A 1080 -22.90 -0.24 -0.43
C ARG A 1080 -24.04 -1.02 -1.06
N MET A 1081 -23.81 -1.87 -2.05
CA MET A 1081 -24.86 -2.70 -2.68
C MET A 1081 -25.02 -4.10 -2.06
N ALA A 1082 -24.79 -4.23 -0.75
CA ALA A 1082 -24.67 -5.54 -0.09
C ALA A 1082 -25.94 -6.43 -0.14
N ASP A 1083 -27.13 -5.83 -0.32
CA ASP A 1083 -28.40 -6.55 -0.49
C ASP A 1083 -29.43 -5.66 -1.21
N LEU A 1084 -28.99 -4.94 -2.24
CA LEU A 1084 -29.83 -3.95 -2.93
C LEU A 1084 -30.85 -4.67 -3.82
N VAL A 1085 -32.14 -4.56 -3.49
CA VAL A 1085 -33.24 -5.25 -4.18
C VAL A 1085 -34.48 -4.35 -4.35
N LEU A 1086 -35.35 -4.74 -5.28
CA LEU A 1086 -36.71 -4.21 -5.34
C LEU A 1086 -37.70 -5.14 -4.63
N GLU A 1087 -38.64 -4.53 -3.92
CA GLU A 1087 -39.67 -5.22 -3.15
C GLU A 1087 -41.05 -4.59 -3.39
N GLY A 1088 -42.10 -5.43 -3.41
CA GLY A 1088 -43.49 -5.02 -3.57
C GLY A 1088 -44.30 -5.16 -2.28
N SER A 1089 -45.24 -4.25 -2.04
CA SER A 1089 -46.22 -4.34 -0.94
C SER A 1089 -47.60 -3.80 -1.35
N ASN A 1090 -48.65 -4.24 -0.65
CA ASN A 1090 -50.01 -3.70 -0.78
C ASN A 1090 -50.51 -3.01 0.51
N ASP A 1091 -49.74 -3.06 1.61
CA ASP A 1091 -50.15 -2.54 2.92
C ASP A 1091 -49.04 -1.81 3.71
N LEU A 1092 -47.85 -1.65 3.10
CA LEU A 1092 -46.63 -1.07 3.68
C LEU A 1092 -46.00 -1.90 4.83
N GLN A 1093 -46.59 -3.03 5.21
CA GLN A 1093 -46.14 -3.87 6.31
C GLN A 1093 -45.47 -5.14 5.80
N ASP A 1094 -46.16 -5.86 4.91
CA ASP A 1094 -45.68 -7.10 4.31
C ASP A 1094 -45.03 -6.78 2.95
N TRP A 1095 -43.76 -7.17 2.80
CA TRP A 1095 -42.95 -6.90 1.62
C TRP A 1095 -42.49 -8.21 0.97
N THR A 1096 -42.67 -8.31 -0.35
CA THR A 1096 -42.21 -9.43 -1.17
C THR A 1096 -41.00 -8.98 -1.98
N ARG A 1097 -39.87 -9.69 -1.88
CA ARG A 1097 -38.72 -9.48 -2.76
C ARG A 1097 -39.10 -9.84 -4.19
N LEU A 1098 -38.85 -8.94 -5.13
CA LEU A 1098 -39.22 -9.09 -6.53
C LEU A 1098 -38.03 -9.42 -7.42
N THR A 1099 -36.83 -8.94 -7.08
CA THR A 1099 -35.61 -9.16 -7.86
C THR A 1099 -34.55 -9.90 -7.05
N ASP A 1100 -33.60 -10.51 -7.76
CA ASP A 1100 -32.33 -10.88 -7.15
C ASP A 1100 -31.55 -9.62 -6.70
N PRO A 1101 -30.60 -9.76 -5.75
CA PRO A 1101 -29.72 -8.67 -5.34
C PRO A 1101 -28.85 -8.16 -6.49
N ALA A 1102 -28.62 -6.84 -6.53
CA ALA A 1102 -27.63 -6.26 -7.43
C ALA A 1102 -26.23 -6.81 -7.15
N VAL A 1103 -25.42 -6.92 -8.22
CA VAL A 1103 -24.03 -7.35 -8.13
C VAL A 1103 -23.13 -6.13 -7.93
N LYS A 1104 -22.02 -6.30 -7.21
CA LYS A 1104 -21.02 -5.25 -7.01
C LYS A 1104 -20.21 -5.02 -8.29
N ASN A 1105 -20.74 -4.24 -9.23
CA ASN A 1105 -20.03 -3.70 -10.40
C ASN A 1105 -20.52 -2.26 -10.70
N LEU A 1106 -19.77 -1.54 -11.54
CA LEU A 1106 -20.09 -0.16 -11.94
C LEU A 1106 -20.92 -0.08 -13.23
N ASP A 1107 -21.09 -1.21 -13.90
CA ASP A 1107 -21.80 -1.32 -15.17
C ASP A 1107 -23.31 -1.28 -14.98
N TRP A 1108 -24.05 -1.09 -16.08
CA TRP A 1108 -25.50 -1.24 -16.07
C TRP A 1108 -25.87 -2.70 -15.82
N GLN A 1109 -26.85 -2.90 -14.93
CA GLN A 1109 -27.33 -4.22 -14.52
C GLN A 1109 -28.82 -4.35 -14.80
N GLY A 1110 -29.24 -5.42 -15.45
CA GLY A 1110 -30.63 -5.83 -15.55
C GLY A 1110 -30.97 -6.79 -14.42
N LEU A 1111 -31.96 -6.44 -13.60
CA LEU A 1111 -32.51 -7.25 -12.53
C LEU A 1111 -33.88 -7.77 -12.97
N ASP A 1112 -33.91 -9.02 -13.41
CA ASP A 1112 -35.18 -9.68 -13.74
C ASP A 1112 -36.03 -9.84 -12.47
N ALA A 1113 -37.35 -9.70 -12.63
CA ALA A 1113 -38.29 -9.86 -11.53
C ALA A 1113 -39.06 -11.18 -11.61
N ASP A 1114 -39.40 -11.75 -10.45
CA ASP A 1114 -40.32 -12.87 -10.31
C ASP A 1114 -41.76 -12.40 -10.60
N GLY A 1115 -42.05 -12.17 -11.88
CA GLY A 1115 -43.32 -11.63 -12.38
C GLY A 1115 -44.50 -12.55 -12.05
N GLY A 1116 -45.34 -12.16 -11.08
CA GLY A 1116 -46.51 -12.95 -10.69
C GLY A 1116 -47.64 -12.17 -10.02
N ASP A 1117 -47.33 -11.19 -9.17
CA ASP A 1117 -48.30 -10.43 -8.37
C ASP A 1117 -48.18 -8.90 -8.59
N GLY A 1118 -49.31 -8.19 -8.47
CA GLY A 1118 -49.37 -6.73 -8.57
C GLY A 1118 -49.34 -6.03 -7.20
N TYR A 1119 -48.56 -4.96 -7.08
CA TYR A 1119 -48.32 -4.24 -5.83
C TYR A 1119 -48.64 -2.75 -5.94
N ARG A 1120 -49.29 -2.18 -4.93
CA ARG A 1120 -49.52 -0.74 -4.86
C ARG A 1120 -48.25 0.05 -4.54
N TYR A 1121 -47.35 -0.55 -3.75
CA TYR A 1121 -46.11 0.10 -3.33
C TYR A 1121 -44.93 -0.68 -3.88
N LEU A 1122 -43.96 0.06 -4.41
CA LEU A 1122 -42.65 -0.46 -4.78
C LEU A 1122 -41.60 0.19 -3.90
N ARG A 1123 -40.64 -0.59 -3.43
CA ARG A 1123 -39.55 -0.08 -2.60
C ARG A 1123 -38.24 -0.61 -3.10
N ILE A 1124 -37.24 0.26 -3.12
CA ILE A 1124 -35.85 -0.15 -3.17
C ILE A 1124 -35.33 -0.26 -1.74
N ALA A 1125 -34.75 -1.40 -1.40
CA ALA A 1125 -34.28 -1.73 -0.07
C ALA A 1125 -32.85 -2.28 -0.12
N ASN A 1126 -32.09 -2.06 0.95
CA ASN A 1126 -30.68 -2.43 0.99
C ASN A 1126 -30.20 -2.68 2.43
N GLY A 1127 -29.09 -3.39 2.57
CA GLY A 1127 -28.37 -3.55 3.84
C GLY A 1127 -27.49 -2.35 4.23
N ALA A 1128 -27.29 -1.39 3.31
CA ALA A 1128 -26.49 -0.18 3.50
C ALA A 1128 -27.15 1.03 2.80
N LEU A 1129 -26.48 2.19 2.79
CA LEU A 1129 -26.99 3.38 2.08
C LEU A 1129 -27.29 3.04 0.61
N ILE A 1130 -28.34 3.64 0.05
CA ILE A 1130 -28.72 3.40 -1.35
C ILE A 1130 -28.03 4.47 -2.20
N ASP A 1131 -26.95 4.05 -2.88
CA ASP A 1131 -26.08 4.85 -3.75
C ASP A 1131 -26.27 4.45 -5.23
N ILE A 1132 -27.43 4.81 -5.79
CA ILE A 1132 -27.80 4.52 -7.19
C ILE A 1132 -27.64 5.78 -8.01
N ALA A 1133 -26.90 5.69 -9.12
CA ALA A 1133 -26.80 6.76 -10.11
C ALA A 1133 -28.07 6.81 -10.96
N GLU A 1134 -28.52 5.67 -11.48
CA GLU A 1134 -29.75 5.60 -12.28
C GLU A 1134 -30.57 4.33 -12.01
N LEU A 1135 -31.88 4.47 -12.02
CA LEU A 1135 -32.85 3.38 -11.94
C LEU A 1135 -33.89 3.53 -13.07
N ARG A 1136 -34.22 2.42 -13.73
CA ARG A 1136 -35.33 2.30 -14.68
C ARG A 1136 -36.11 1.04 -14.35
N VAL A 1137 -37.44 1.10 -14.39
CA VAL A 1137 -38.31 0.02 -13.94
C VAL A 1137 -39.30 -0.30 -15.03
N PHE A 1138 -39.45 -1.58 -15.34
CA PHE A 1138 -40.26 -2.07 -16.45
C PHE A 1138 -41.37 -2.99 -15.96
N GLY A 1139 -42.54 -2.86 -16.56
CA GLY A 1139 -43.67 -3.73 -16.32
C GLY A 1139 -45.00 -3.05 -16.58
N ASN A 1140 -46.05 -3.54 -15.91
CA ASN A 1140 -47.41 -3.07 -16.14
C ASN A 1140 -47.93 -2.28 -14.93
N LEU A 1141 -48.45 -1.07 -15.16
CA LEU A 1141 -49.17 -0.29 -14.16
C LEU A 1141 -50.67 -0.33 -14.47
N ASP A 1142 -51.40 -1.17 -13.74
CA ASP A 1142 -52.86 -1.24 -13.82
C ASP A 1142 -53.48 -0.14 -12.96
N GLN A 1143 -54.29 0.73 -13.55
CA GLN A 1143 -55.11 1.72 -12.84
C GLN A 1143 -56.60 1.35 -12.96
N ALA A 1144 -57.29 1.17 -11.82
CA ALA A 1144 -58.72 0.85 -11.77
C ALA A 1144 -59.66 2.00 -12.17
#